data_AF-A0A1X7VG17-F1
#
_entry.id   AF-A0A1X7VG17-F1
#
_cell.length_a   1.000
_cell.length_b   1.000
_cell.length_c   1.000
_cell.angle_alpha   90.00
_cell.angle_beta   90.00
_cell.angle_gamma   90.00
#
_symmetry.space_group_name_H-M   'P 1'
#
loop_
_entity.id
_entity.type
_entity.pdbx_description
1 polymer ?
#
loop_
_entity_poly.entity_id
_entity_poly.type
_entity_poly.pdbx_seq_one_letter_code
_entity_poly.pdbx_strand_id
1 'polypeptide(L)'
;MAATSDEREENAFLSSSKELEVLRKNVSKLQIAISDHRFLSMDLYSAGLISLPTLQKVNVPLTTSDAQNYEIINSLLQVVTITPSSFHKLLEVLEKHPGPLTPVVKEMKKDYGIVESCESECSSPVKQAKISDDQQKEIVIPDGQSIQKDYGRMLGKLARLVLRFQTVVEKANIKIKDLKQYVILRHPEYKDELREASDINEVFVIIRSKLCTLFNYEILREIAEYFNLSVGFKVIQEYESEEENYRKLLSSSTLASELQRENELLHQNLSHTKAIILKLQRWSRPPAPTVDEFREIIKDVFVDLGDLLHILEVKPGSIIITMSAPERVTGTLIALAKRKIAYLKDIGVTWLTIGGTIIVSDIEDTEELSHDVMEQDIEDKPSSSSPIKENSSDNVNQLPSSSPVGAVTGTVSQLSRPTVQAVADDGGDDTDQGMGTDSATPIVDKTWRHYPITPREVMIIGSFGDHNNWLEQQHIISPKILTTELSDEWRKEEIEKIAGLYSRNPDQYHIKSVHYDLPGEERTKEYYMEAIKRLFINCKQDGVTLRYTGHGEKDTGNWCFKDGVISFNDIFELYINHFKGKPLSITSDCSYSGNWINECGKRLDEMNVPSCGHHTREQGLLFNIFTSCEPNEEATALCYINEANVYSEAHKGVILSGKKTLTSGQKTMFNDFRDICCSKPANESCEADTDCTWNDYLSNKYHLVYIVRGKDKGYAAWHFVLVDEEKLVDFKAQVATGSIDLSKYGKILESGWGKDPPEDIERKVNLRFGKLLKPL
;
A
#
# COMPACT_ATOMS: atom_id res chain seq x y z
N MET A 1 -2.60 -10.03 54.89
CA MET A 1 -2.19 -11.44 55.09
C MET A 1 -2.88 -12.27 54.01
N ALA A 2 -2.15 -13.23 53.43
CA ALA A 2 -2.60 -14.27 52.49
C ALA A 2 -3.26 -13.79 51.17
N ALA A 3 -2.66 -14.23 50.06
CA ALA A 3 -3.19 -14.17 48.70
C ALA A 3 -3.35 -15.62 48.18
N THR A 4 -4.10 -15.78 47.07
CA THR A 4 -4.13 -16.86 46.03
C THR A 4 -5.56 -16.88 45.45
N SER A 5 -5.83 -16.43 44.22
CA SER A 5 -5.40 -16.87 42.87
C SER A 5 -6.41 -17.83 42.22
N ASP A 6 -7.11 -17.35 41.19
CA ASP A 6 -7.19 -18.07 39.91
C ASP A 6 -7.55 -17.11 38.77
N GLU A 7 -7.03 -17.39 37.57
CA GLU A 7 -7.25 -16.63 36.34
C GLU A 7 -8.14 -17.43 35.36
N ARG A 8 -8.66 -16.73 34.33
CA ARG A 8 -9.25 -17.24 33.07
C ARG A 8 -10.73 -17.65 33.08
N GLU A 9 -11.50 -16.90 32.30
CA GLU A 9 -12.61 -17.28 31.39
C GLU A 9 -13.46 -16.01 31.14
N GLU A 10 -13.88 -15.64 29.93
CA GLU A 10 -13.38 -15.95 28.58
C GLU A 10 -13.94 -14.86 27.63
N ASN A 11 -13.14 -14.31 26.71
CA ASN A 11 -13.64 -13.35 25.72
C ASN A 11 -14.34 -14.11 24.58
N ALA A 12 -15.67 -14.18 24.61
CA ALA A 12 -16.45 -14.88 23.60
C ALA A 12 -16.48 -14.13 22.26
N PHE A 13 -15.74 -14.66 21.28
CA PHE A 13 -15.90 -14.33 19.87
C PHE A 13 -17.33 -14.62 19.40
N LEU A 14 -17.93 -13.71 18.62
CA LEU A 14 -19.18 -14.00 17.91
C LEU A 14 -18.92 -15.02 16.80
N SER A 15 -19.41 -16.24 16.99
CA SER A 15 -19.29 -17.31 16.00
C SER A 15 -20.17 -17.02 14.76
N SER A 16 -19.58 -17.27 13.60
CA SER A 16 -20.27 -17.33 12.31
C SER A 16 -21.41 -18.37 12.38
N SER A 17 -22.61 -18.01 11.95
CA SER A 17 -23.75 -18.95 11.96
C SER A 17 -23.62 -19.98 10.83
N LYS A 18 -24.00 -21.23 11.11
CA LYS A 18 -23.89 -22.33 10.14
C LYS A 18 -24.68 -22.05 8.86
N GLU A 19 -25.82 -21.38 9.00
CA GLU A 19 -26.68 -20.90 7.92
C GLU A 19 -25.93 -19.93 6.99
N LEU A 20 -25.15 -19.01 7.56
CA LEU A 20 -24.39 -18.02 6.81
C LEU A 20 -23.18 -18.66 6.11
N GLU A 21 -22.51 -19.63 6.75
CA GLU A 21 -21.40 -20.39 6.13
C GLU A 21 -21.87 -21.20 4.92
N VAL A 22 -22.99 -21.91 5.07
CA VAL A 22 -23.57 -22.71 3.99
C VAL A 22 -24.04 -21.82 2.84
N LEU A 23 -24.64 -20.67 3.13
CA LEU A 23 -25.01 -19.71 2.10
C LEU A 23 -23.77 -19.16 1.37
N ARG A 24 -22.77 -18.64 2.12
CA ARG A 24 -21.50 -18.12 1.56
C ARG A 24 -20.80 -19.13 0.66
N LYS A 25 -20.68 -20.39 1.10
CA LYS A 25 -20.08 -21.48 0.32
C LYS A 25 -20.77 -21.73 -1.03
N ASN A 26 -22.07 -21.42 -1.13
CA ASN A 26 -22.89 -21.69 -2.31
C ASN A 26 -23.25 -20.43 -3.13
N VAL A 27 -22.78 -19.23 -2.75
CA VAL A 27 -23.07 -17.94 -3.40
C VAL A 27 -22.84 -17.96 -4.91
N SER A 28 -21.65 -18.38 -5.37
CA SER A 28 -21.29 -18.36 -6.80
C SER A 28 -22.15 -19.30 -7.63
N LYS A 29 -22.45 -20.49 -7.08
CA LYS A 29 -23.35 -21.48 -7.69
C LYS A 29 -24.78 -20.96 -7.77
N LEU A 30 -25.26 -20.31 -6.72
CA LEU A 30 -26.59 -19.71 -6.67
C LEU A 30 -26.71 -18.57 -7.68
N GLN A 31 -25.72 -17.68 -7.77
CA GLN A 31 -25.72 -16.55 -8.71
C GLN A 31 -25.72 -17.01 -10.18
N ILE A 32 -25.04 -18.11 -10.51
CA ILE A 32 -25.05 -18.73 -11.86
C ILE A 32 -26.39 -19.43 -12.14
N ALA A 33 -27.02 -20.01 -11.12
CA ALA A 33 -28.25 -20.77 -11.25
C ALA A 33 -29.53 -19.92 -11.33
N ILE A 34 -29.50 -18.65 -10.91
CA ILE A 34 -30.64 -17.74 -11.06
C ILE A 34 -30.80 -17.36 -12.54
N SER A 35 -31.76 -17.97 -13.22
CA SER A 35 -32.07 -17.72 -14.63
C SER A 35 -33.29 -16.81 -14.86
N ASP A 36 -34.20 -16.69 -13.88
CA ASP A 36 -35.31 -15.73 -13.90
C ASP A 36 -35.28 -14.85 -12.64
N HIS A 37 -34.54 -13.74 -12.73
CA HIS A 37 -34.36 -12.78 -11.64
C HIS A 37 -35.67 -12.05 -11.28
N ARG A 38 -36.62 -11.88 -12.21
CA ARG A 38 -37.87 -11.15 -11.95
C ARG A 38 -38.85 -12.01 -11.17
N PHE A 39 -39.05 -13.24 -11.62
CA PHE A 39 -39.93 -14.18 -10.94
C PHE A 39 -39.39 -14.55 -9.56
N LEU A 40 -38.08 -14.82 -9.44
CA LEU A 40 -37.47 -15.13 -8.14
C LEU A 40 -37.50 -13.93 -7.17
N SER A 41 -37.22 -12.71 -7.61
CA SER A 41 -37.23 -11.55 -6.72
C SER A 41 -38.62 -11.23 -6.16
N MET A 42 -39.68 -11.42 -6.95
CA MET A 42 -41.07 -11.27 -6.48
C MET A 42 -41.41 -12.25 -5.34
N ASP A 43 -40.99 -13.51 -5.46
CA ASP A 43 -41.22 -14.53 -4.43
C ASP A 43 -40.34 -14.31 -3.19
N LEU A 44 -39.08 -13.92 -3.37
CA LEU A 44 -38.19 -13.56 -2.26
C LEU A 44 -38.70 -12.32 -1.50
N TYR A 45 -39.26 -11.33 -2.19
CA TYR A 45 -39.88 -10.17 -1.56
C TYR A 45 -41.14 -10.58 -0.77
N SER A 46 -41.98 -11.43 -1.36
CA SER A 46 -43.19 -11.96 -0.71
C SER A 46 -42.90 -12.85 0.51
N ALA A 47 -41.72 -13.50 0.54
CA ALA A 47 -41.21 -14.24 1.69
C ALA A 47 -40.52 -13.34 2.76
N GLY A 48 -40.37 -12.04 2.49
CA GLY A 48 -39.67 -11.08 3.36
C GLY A 48 -38.15 -11.24 3.35
N LEU A 49 -37.58 -11.84 2.30
CA LEU A 49 -36.15 -12.15 2.17
C LEU A 49 -35.35 -11.08 1.41
N ILE A 50 -36.02 -10.18 0.68
CA ILE A 50 -35.43 -8.98 0.09
C ILE A 50 -36.33 -7.77 0.32
N SER A 51 -35.77 -6.57 0.20
CA SER A 51 -36.49 -5.31 0.43
C SER A 51 -37.27 -4.84 -0.81
N LEU A 52 -38.24 -3.93 -0.64
CA LEU A 52 -38.94 -3.29 -1.77
C LEU A 52 -37.95 -2.50 -2.68
N PRO A 53 -36.97 -1.74 -2.15
CA PRO A 53 -35.89 -1.19 -2.96
C PRO A 53 -35.10 -2.24 -3.75
N THR A 54 -34.75 -3.39 -3.15
CA THR A 54 -34.09 -4.50 -3.87
C THR A 54 -34.97 -5.00 -5.02
N LEU A 55 -36.26 -5.25 -4.76
CA LEU A 55 -37.21 -5.70 -5.77
C LEU A 55 -37.31 -4.70 -6.93
N GLN A 56 -37.35 -3.40 -6.64
CA GLN A 56 -37.39 -2.35 -7.65
C GLN A 56 -36.12 -2.34 -8.51
N LYS A 57 -34.93 -2.41 -7.90
CA LYS A 57 -33.64 -2.48 -8.61
C LYS A 57 -33.53 -3.70 -9.54
N VAL A 58 -33.93 -4.88 -9.07
CA VAL A 58 -33.87 -6.14 -9.84
C VAL A 58 -34.78 -6.10 -11.07
N ASN A 59 -35.86 -5.32 -11.04
CA ASN A 59 -36.84 -5.23 -12.12
C ASN A 59 -36.64 -4.03 -13.08
N VAL A 60 -35.54 -3.28 -12.96
CA VAL A 60 -35.22 -2.18 -13.89
C VAL A 60 -34.92 -2.72 -15.30
N PRO A 61 -35.50 -2.18 -16.39
CA PRO A 61 -35.32 -2.71 -17.75
C PRO A 61 -33.92 -2.64 -18.35
N LEU A 62 -33.01 -1.86 -17.75
CA LEU A 62 -31.67 -1.55 -18.28
C LEU A 62 -30.52 -2.31 -17.59
N THR A 63 -30.80 -3.10 -16.55
CA THR A 63 -29.77 -3.86 -15.83
C THR A 63 -29.52 -5.24 -16.45
N THR A 64 -28.29 -5.73 -16.40
CA THR A 64 -27.90 -7.06 -16.89
C THR A 64 -28.29 -8.15 -15.89
N SER A 65 -28.55 -9.37 -16.36
CA SER A 65 -28.95 -10.50 -15.49
C SER A 65 -27.97 -10.75 -14.35
N ASP A 66 -26.67 -10.58 -14.59
CA ASP A 66 -25.65 -10.77 -13.55
C ASP A 66 -25.72 -9.74 -12.42
N ALA A 67 -26.05 -8.48 -12.75
CA ALA A 67 -26.23 -7.40 -11.78
C ALA A 67 -27.54 -7.59 -10.99
N GLN A 68 -28.60 -8.02 -11.68
CA GLN A 68 -29.88 -8.39 -11.06
C GLN A 68 -29.71 -9.57 -10.09
N ASN A 69 -28.94 -10.60 -10.48
CA ASN A 69 -28.60 -11.72 -9.61
C ASN A 69 -27.73 -11.28 -8.42
N TYR A 70 -26.78 -10.36 -8.61
CA TYR A 70 -25.94 -9.84 -7.53
C TYR A 70 -26.74 -9.10 -6.44
N GLU A 71 -27.67 -8.21 -6.83
CA GLU A 71 -28.54 -7.49 -5.87
C GLU A 71 -29.40 -8.45 -5.03
N ILE A 72 -29.89 -9.55 -5.63
CA ILE A 72 -30.58 -10.64 -4.92
C ILE A 72 -29.64 -11.28 -3.89
N ILE A 73 -28.48 -11.76 -4.33
CA ILE A 73 -27.53 -12.50 -3.50
C ILE A 73 -27.03 -11.66 -2.32
N ASN A 74 -26.68 -10.40 -2.55
CA ASN A 74 -26.20 -9.49 -1.50
C ASN A 74 -27.30 -9.26 -0.44
N SER A 75 -28.55 -9.04 -0.88
CA SER A 75 -29.70 -8.89 0.03
C SER A 75 -29.95 -10.16 0.86
N LEU A 76 -29.79 -11.34 0.27
CA LEU A 76 -29.93 -12.62 0.97
C LEU A 76 -28.82 -12.85 2.02
N LEU A 77 -27.57 -12.52 1.69
CA LEU A 77 -26.45 -12.60 2.64
C LEU A 77 -26.68 -11.68 3.84
N GLN A 78 -27.15 -10.46 3.62
CA GLN A 78 -27.50 -9.52 4.69
C GLN A 78 -28.64 -10.07 5.57
N VAL A 79 -29.73 -10.55 4.97
CA VAL A 79 -30.89 -11.06 5.71
C VAL A 79 -30.56 -12.35 6.49
N VAL A 80 -29.73 -13.24 5.97
CA VAL A 80 -29.28 -14.44 6.71
C VAL A 80 -28.25 -14.11 7.80
N THR A 81 -27.43 -13.06 7.61
CA THR A 81 -26.53 -12.55 8.67
C THR A 81 -27.33 -11.97 9.85
N ILE A 82 -28.38 -11.18 9.56
CA ILE A 82 -29.24 -10.54 10.58
C ILE A 82 -30.22 -11.55 11.19
N THR A 83 -30.68 -12.54 10.43
CA THR A 83 -31.67 -13.51 10.88
C THR A 83 -31.36 -14.88 10.25
N PRO A 84 -30.53 -15.71 10.91
CA PRO A 84 -30.11 -17.02 10.38
C PRO A 84 -31.29 -17.92 9.97
N SER A 85 -32.39 -17.90 10.72
CA SER A 85 -33.61 -18.68 10.41
C SER A 85 -34.27 -18.33 9.06
N SER A 86 -33.94 -17.17 8.47
CA SER A 86 -34.33 -16.81 7.10
C SER A 86 -33.71 -17.72 6.04
N PHE A 87 -32.61 -18.42 6.35
CA PHE A 87 -32.00 -19.42 5.47
C PHE A 87 -32.96 -20.57 5.13
N HIS A 88 -33.78 -21.01 6.09
CA HIS A 88 -34.80 -22.04 5.83
C HIS A 88 -35.89 -21.56 4.88
N LYS A 89 -36.37 -20.32 5.06
CA LYS A 89 -37.32 -19.68 4.14
C LYS A 89 -36.72 -19.49 2.74
N LEU A 90 -35.42 -19.17 2.66
CA LEU A 90 -34.71 -19.09 1.38
C LEU A 90 -34.70 -20.45 0.67
N LEU A 91 -34.37 -21.55 1.36
CA LEU A 91 -34.46 -22.89 0.78
C LEU A 91 -35.88 -23.20 0.30
N GLU A 92 -36.93 -22.92 1.10
CA GLU A 92 -38.33 -23.12 0.70
C GLU A 92 -38.77 -22.30 -0.52
N VAL A 93 -38.20 -21.10 -0.73
CA VAL A 93 -38.45 -20.31 -1.94
C VAL A 93 -37.70 -20.90 -3.13
N LEU A 94 -36.41 -21.20 -2.99
CA LEU A 94 -35.61 -21.76 -4.08
C LEU A 94 -36.13 -23.13 -4.56
N GLU A 95 -36.72 -23.95 -3.69
CA GLU A 95 -37.37 -25.22 -4.09
C GLU A 95 -38.59 -25.04 -5.00
N LYS A 96 -39.26 -23.89 -4.95
CA LYS A 96 -40.40 -23.58 -5.83
C LYS A 96 -39.97 -23.15 -7.24
N HIS A 97 -38.67 -22.96 -7.47
CA HIS A 97 -38.07 -22.56 -8.75
C HIS A 97 -37.19 -23.71 -9.30
N PRO A 98 -37.78 -24.84 -9.72
CA PRO A 98 -37.03 -26.00 -10.18
C PRO A 98 -36.28 -25.72 -11.49
N GLY A 99 -35.10 -26.34 -11.65
CA GLY A 99 -34.22 -26.11 -12.80
C GLY A 99 -32.75 -26.00 -12.36
N PRO A 100 -31.97 -25.03 -12.87
CA PRO A 100 -30.57 -24.84 -12.47
C PRO A 100 -30.35 -24.62 -10.97
N LEU A 101 -31.38 -24.16 -10.24
CA LEU A 101 -31.35 -23.97 -8.78
C LEU A 101 -31.43 -25.30 -8.00
N THR A 102 -32.05 -26.35 -8.55
CA THR A 102 -32.30 -27.61 -7.82
C THR A 102 -31.01 -28.32 -7.33
N PRO A 103 -29.92 -28.41 -8.11
CA PRO A 103 -28.64 -28.94 -7.62
C PRO A 103 -28.06 -28.10 -6.48
N VAL A 104 -28.14 -26.77 -6.59
CA VAL A 104 -27.59 -25.83 -5.59
C VAL A 104 -28.34 -25.96 -4.26
N VAL A 105 -29.68 -26.04 -4.30
CA VAL A 105 -30.51 -26.23 -3.11
C VAL A 105 -30.23 -27.58 -2.43
N LYS A 106 -30.06 -28.67 -3.19
CA LYS A 106 -29.67 -29.97 -2.64
C LYS A 106 -28.29 -29.92 -1.99
N GLU A 107 -27.33 -29.21 -2.59
CA GLU A 107 -26.01 -29.01 -1.99
C GLU A 107 -26.07 -28.18 -0.71
N MET A 108 -26.82 -27.07 -0.70
CA MET A 108 -27.05 -26.25 0.51
C MET A 108 -27.73 -27.05 1.62
N LYS A 109 -28.73 -27.88 1.32
CA LYS A 109 -29.36 -28.77 2.32
C LYS A 109 -28.36 -29.79 2.87
N LYS A 110 -27.57 -30.43 2.01
CA LYS A 110 -26.51 -31.39 2.41
C LYS A 110 -25.46 -30.73 3.30
N ASP A 111 -24.95 -29.56 2.90
CA ASP A 111 -23.95 -28.80 3.64
C ASP A 111 -24.46 -28.34 5.01
N TYR A 112 -25.74 -27.97 5.10
CA TYR A 112 -26.39 -27.65 6.37
C TYR A 112 -26.69 -28.89 7.23
N GLY A 113 -26.69 -30.10 6.66
CA GLY A 113 -26.97 -31.36 7.36
C GLY A 113 -28.45 -31.78 7.36
N ILE A 114 -29.28 -31.24 6.46
CA ILE A 114 -30.64 -31.72 6.22
C ILE A 114 -30.55 -33.00 5.38
N VAL A 115 -30.87 -34.13 5.99
CA VAL A 115 -30.97 -35.43 5.30
C VAL A 115 -32.34 -35.53 4.62
N GLU A 116 -32.37 -35.79 3.31
CA GLU A 116 -33.61 -36.11 2.58
C GLU A 116 -34.15 -37.47 3.06
N SER A 117 -35.17 -37.47 3.93
CA SER A 117 -35.87 -38.69 4.33
C SER A 117 -36.82 -39.13 3.23
N CYS A 118 -36.47 -40.19 2.51
CA CYS A 118 -37.42 -40.93 1.68
C CYS A 118 -38.44 -41.67 2.56
N GLU A 119 -39.68 -41.68 2.11
CA GLU A 119 -40.92 -42.20 2.69
C GLU A 119 -40.82 -43.37 3.71
N SER A 120 -41.37 -43.22 4.93
CA SER A 120 -42.39 -44.13 5.52
C SER A 120 -42.93 -43.62 6.87
N GLU A 121 -43.97 -44.27 7.39
CA GLU A 121 -45.02 -43.76 8.29
C GLU A 121 -44.70 -43.65 9.82
N CYS A 122 -45.55 -42.89 10.51
CA CYS A 122 -45.96 -43.01 11.93
C CYS A 122 -44.97 -42.75 13.09
N SER A 123 -45.06 -41.56 13.74
CA SER A 123 -45.95 -41.33 14.91
C SER A 123 -45.54 -40.15 15.85
N SER A 124 -46.45 -39.17 15.98
CA SER A 124 -46.94 -38.47 17.20
C SER A 124 -46.00 -37.85 18.29
N PRO A 125 -46.45 -36.81 19.04
CA PRO A 125 -45.62 -35.60 19.21
C PRO A 125 -45.27 -35.18 20.65
N VAL A 126 -44.19 -34.38 20.82
CA VAL A 126 -43.87 -33.71 22.11
C VAL A 126 -43.55 -32.21 21.95
N LYS A 127 -44.58 -31.40 22.21
CA LYS A 127 -44.62 -30.11 22.95
C LYS A 127 -43.52 -29.06 22.73
N GLN A 128 -43.96 -27.92 22.18
CA GLN A 128 -43.35 -26.61 22.38
C GLN A 128 -43.25 -26.25 23.88
N ALA A 129 -42.14 -25.62 24.27
CA ALA A 129 -42.06 -24.79 25.48
C ALA A 129 -41.91 -23.32 25.06
N LYS A 130 -42.81 -22.45 25.54
CA LYS A 130 -42.68 -21.00 25.39
C LYS A 130 -41.59 -20.50 26.34
N ILE A 131 -40.75 -19.58 25.87
CA ILE A 131 -39.96 -18.70 26.75
C ILE A 131 -40.52 -17.28 26.58
N SER A 132 -40.53 -16.54 27.69
CA SER A 132 -41.24 -15.26 27.86
C SER A 132 -40.48 -14.09 27.24
N ASP A 133 -41.22 -13.12 26.71
CA ASP A 133 -40.79 -11.72 26.79
C ASP A 133 -40.62 -11.39 28.29
N ASP A 134 -39.42 -10.99 28.72
CA ASP A 134 -39.13 -9.63 29.20
C ASP A 134 -37.71 -9.56 29.79
N GLN A 135 -36.80 -8.85 29.12
CA GLN A 135 -35.84 -7.89 29.69
C GLN A 135 -34.87 -7.42 28.59
N GLN A 136 -35.37 -6.53 27.73
CA GLN A 136 -34.50 -5.72 26.89
C GLN A 136 -33.68 -4.76 27.77
N LYS A 137 -32.39 -5.06 27.91
CA LYS A 137 -31.37 -4.01 27.90
C LYS A 137 -30.70 -4.06 26.53
N GLU A 138 -31.09 -3.14 25.66
CA GLU A 138 -30.40 -2.92 24.38
C GLU A 138 -28.92 -2.60 24.65
N ILE A 139 -28.05 -3.58 24.40
CA ILE A 139 -26.65 -3.31 24.10
C ILE A 139 -26.64 -2.93 22.62
N VAL A 140 -26.62 -1.62 22.35
CA VAL A 140 -26.52 -1.09 20.99
C VAL A 140 -25.10 -1.35 20.48
N ILE A 141 -24.94 -2.41 19.69
CA ILE A 141 -23.75 -2.66 18.89
C ILE A 141 -23.93 -1.89 17.58
N PRO A 142 -23.02 -0.99 17.18
CA PRO A 142 -23.10 -0.33 15.88
C PRO A 142 -22.88 -1.35 14.76
N ASP A 143 -23.85 -1.50 13.87
CA ASP A 143 -23.63 -2.07 12.54
C ASP A 143 -23.33 -0.94 11.54
N GLY A 144 -22.91 -1.28 10.31
CA GLY A 144 -22.73 -0.30 9.24
C GLY A 144 -24.00 0.51 8.92
N GLN A 145 -25.20 0.03 9.29
CA GLN A 145 -26.43 0.80 9.15
C GLN A 145 -26.55 1.90 10.21
N SER A 146 -25.97 1.77 11.40
CA SER A 146 -25.88 2.84 12.41
C SER A 146 -25.26 4.08 11.77
N ILE A 147 -24.12 3.94 11.12
CA ILE A 147 -23.33 5.08 10.63
C ILE A 147 -24.05 5.80 9.49
N GLN A 148 -24.76 5.08 8.61
CA GLN A 148 -25.63 5.69 7.58
C GLN A 148 -26.89 6.35 8.18
N LYS A 149 -27.51 5.74 9.21
CA LYS A 149 -28.61 6.34 9.98
C LYS A 149 -28.16 7.60 10.73
N ASP A 150 -26.94 7.61 11.24
CA ASP A 150 -26.34 8.73 11.98
C ASP A 150 -25.91 9.86 11.03
N TYR A 151 -25.39 9.54 9.84
CA TYR A 151 -25.17 10.51 8.75
C TYR A 151 -26.49 11.16 8.30
N GLY A 152 -27.53 10.37 8.02
CA GLY A 152 -28.86 10.88 7.69
C GLY A 152 -29.48 11.71 8.81
N ARG A 153 -29.26 11.31 10.07
CA ARG A 153 -29.64 12.08 11.27
C ARG A 153 -28.87 13.41 11.35
N MET A 154 -27.58 13.44 11.03
CA MET A 154 -26.78 14.66 10.99
C MET A 154 -27.20 15.59 9.84
N LEU A 155 -27.52 15.09 8.65
CA LEU A 155 -28.11 15.89 7.56
C LEU A 155 -29.46 16.48 7.99
N GLY A 156 -30.28 15.72 8.72
CA GLY A 156 -31.51 16.21 9.34
C GLY A 156 -31.26 17.31 10.39
N LYS A 157 -30.17 17.22 11.16
CA LYS A 157 -29.74 18.28 12.10
C LYS A 157 -29.21 19.51 11.37
N LEU A 158 -28.48 19.38 10.25
CA LEU A 158 -28.01 20.49 9.43
C LEU A 158 -29.19 21.25 8.79
N ALA A 159 -30.15 20.52 8.20
CA ALA A 159 -31.38 21.12 7.69
C ALA A 159 -32.14 21.88 8.80
N ARG A 160 -32.14 21.35 10.04
CA ARG A 160 -32.73 21.99 11.21
C ARG A 160 -31.93 23.21 11.69
N LEU A 161 -30.60 23.19 11.63
CA LEU A 161 -29.74 24.36 11.88
C LEU A 161 -30.12 25.48 10.91
N VAL A 162 -30.09 25.22 9.60
CA VAL A 162 -30.37 26.25 8.59
C VAL A 162 -31.79 26.81 8.74
N LEU A 163 -32.80 25.96 8.95
CA LEU A 163 -34.19 26.41 9.15
C LEU A 163 -34.38 27.23 10.44
N ARG A 164 -33.74 26.83 11.55
CA ARG A 164 -33.77 27.61 12.80
C ARG A 164 -33.03 28.94 12.65
N PHE A 165 -31.95 28.96 11.89
CA PHE A 165 -31.18 30.17 11.62
C PHE A 165 -31.94 31.14 10.70
N GLN A 166 -32.59 30.63 9.64
CA GLN A 166 -33.55 31.37 8.83
C GLN A 166 -34.63 32.02 9.71
N THR A 167 -35.20 31.26 10.66
CA THR A 167 -36.20 31.79 11.62
C THR A 167 -35.64 32.94 12.48
N VAL A 168 -34.34 32.94 12.79
CA VAL A 168 -33.69 34.07 13.50
C VAL A 168 -33.58 35.30 12.59
N VAL A 169 -33.19 35.11 11.32
CA VAL A 169 -33.08 36.18 10.31
C VAL A 169 -34.45 36.82 10.02
N GLU A 170 -35.50 36.01 9.87
CA GLU A 170 -36.88 36.47 9.69
C GLU A 170 -37.37 37.26 10.90
N LYS A 171 -37.15 36.76 12.13
CA LYS A 171 -37.51 37.47 13.38
C LYS A 171 -36.74 38.77 13.59
N ALA A 172 -35.52 38.87 13.06
CA ALA A 172 -34.73 40.10 13.07
C ALA A 172 -35.22 41.15 12.05
N ASN A 173 -36.22 40.82 11.21
CA ASN A 173 -36.73 41.68 10.13
C ASN A 173 -35.63 42.15 9.16
N ILE A 174 -34.61 41.32 8.91
CA ILE A 174 -33.57 41.62 7.94
C ILE A 174 -34.20 41.68 6.54
N LYS A 175 -33.93 42.76 5.81
CA LYS A 175 -34.45 42.89 4.44
C LYS A 175 -33.73 41.90 3.54
N ILE A 176 -34.50 41.16 2.74
CA ILE A 176 -33.97 40.23 1.72
C ILE A 176 -32.88 40.85 0.85
N LYS A 177 -33.01 42.13 0.47
CA LYS A 177 -32.02 42.83 -0.34
C LYS A 177 -30.66 42.95 0.36
N ASP A 178 -30.66 43.22 1.65
CA ASP A 178 -29.44 43.43 2.45
C ASP A 178 -28.78 42.06 2.74
N LEU A 179 -29.58 41.03 3.02
CA LEU A 179 -29.11 39.64 3.13
C LEU A 179 -28.48 39.14 1.82
N LYS A 180 -29.18 39.28 0.69
CA LYS A 180 -28.65 38.96 -0.65
C LYS A 180 -27.34 39.70 -0.91
N GLN A 181 -27.30 41.01 -0.65
CA GLN A 181 -26.11 41.82 -0.91
C GLN A 181 -24.92 41.35 -0.07
N TYR A 182 -25.14 40.90 1.17
CA TYR A 182 -24.11 40.32 2.01
C TYR A 182 -23.63 38.95 1.50
N VAL A 183 -24.54 38.02 1.20
CA VAL A 183 -24.17 36.69 0.69
C VAL A 183 -23.46 36.81 -0.67
N ILE A 184 -23.89 37.70 -1.56
CA ILE A 184 -23.21 37.99 -2.84
C ILE A 184 -21.82 38.62 -2.65
N LEU A 185 -21.61 39.38 -1.58
CA LEU A 185 -20.29 39.97 -1.26
C LEU A 185 -19.28 38.90 -0.82
N ARG A 186 -19.74 37.85 -0.14
CA ARG A 186 -18.92 36.72 0.32
C ARG A 186 -18.78 35.63 -0.77
N HIS A 187 -19.85 35.38 -1.51
CA HIS A 187 -19.99 34.34 -2.53
C HIS A 187 -20.50 34.91 -3.86
N PRO A 188 -19.67 35.67 -4.60
CA PRO A 188 -20.06 36.29 -5.88
C PRO A 188 -20.42 35.26 -6.97
N GLU A 189 -20.03 34.00 -6.82
CA GLU A 189 -20.33 32.90 -7.73
C GLU A 189 -21.82 32.52 -7.79
N TYR A 190 -22.60 32.74 -6.72
CA TYR A 190 -24.06 32.48 -6.70
C TYR A 190 -24.89 33.75 -6.95
N LYS A 191 -24.25 34.81 -7.46
CA LYS A 191 -24.84 36.14 -7.61
C LYS A 191 -26.14 36.17 -8.41
N ASP A 192 -26.23 35.38 -9.48
CA ASP A 192 -27.41 35.41 -10.35
C ASP A 192 -28.56 34.57 -9.75
N GLU A 193 -28.29 33.38 -9.19
CA GLU A 193 -29.25 32.61 -8.37
C GLU A 193 -29.79 33.45 -7.20
N LEU A 194 -28.91 34.13 -6.45
CA LEU A 194 -29.27 35.01 -5.35
C LEU A 194 -30.00 36.29 -5.79
N ARG A 195 -29.86 36.72 -7.05
CA ARG A 195 -30.65 37.83 -7.60
C ARG A 195 -32.07 37.40 -7.91
N GLU A 196 -32.24 36.20 -8.46
CA GLU A 196 -33.54 35.62 -8.81
C GLU A 196 -34.39 35.26 -7.58
N ALA A 197 -33.76 34.80 -6.47
CA ALA A 197 -34.45 34.36 -5.25
C ALA A 197 -35.56 35.31 -4.75
N SER A 198 -36.83 34.92 -4.79
CA SER A 198 -37.95 35.85 -4.57
C SER A 198 -38.15 36.26 -3.11
N ASP A 199 -37.85 35.36 -2.16
CA ASP A 199 -38.03 35.53 -0.72
C ASP A 199 -36.80 35.10 0.11
N ILE A 200 -36.88 35.22 1.44
CA ILE A 200 -35.80 34.80 2.35
C ILE A 200 -35.62 33.27 2.32
N ASN A 201 -36.69 32.52 2.09
CA ASN A 201 -36.66 31.06 2.04
C ASN A 201 -35.88 30.54 0.82
N GLU A 202 -36.07 31.13 -0.36
CA GLU A 202 -35.27 30.83 -1.56
C GLU A 202 -33.78 31.17 -1.36
N VAL A 203 -33.47 32.30 -0.70
CA VAL A 203 -32.08 32.62 -0.31
C VAL A 203 -31.52 31.55 0.64
N PHE A 204 -32.30 31.07 1.60
CA PHE A 204 -31.86 29.99 2.50
C PHE A 204 -31.84 28.59 1.86
N VAL A 205 -32.60 28.34 0.79
CA VAL A 205 -32.45 27.15 -0.04
C VAL A 205 -31.11 27.16 -0.76
N ILE A 206 -30.70 28.30 -1.32
CA ILE A 206 -29.36 28.47 -1.93
C ILE A 206 -28.28 28.29 -0.86
N ILE A 207 -28.37 28.97 0.29
CA ILE A 207 -27.42 28.81 1.40
C ILE A 207 -27.32 27.32 1.82
N ARG A 208 -28.45 26.64 2.04
CA ARG A 208 -28.49 25.22 2.45
C ARG A 208 -27.86 24.28 1.43
N SER A 209 -28.04 24.53 0.14
CA SER A 209 -27.69 23.59 -0.94
C SER A 209 -26.36 23.89 -1.64
N LYS A 210 -25.82 25.10 -1.47
CA LYS A 210 -24.59 25.57 -2.12
C LYS A 210 -23.50 26.01 -1.15
N LEU A 211 -23.87 26.48 0.05
CA LEU A 211 -22.97 27.15 1.00
C LEU A 211 -22.88 26.46 2.37
N CYS A 212 -23.61 25.37 2.59
CA CYS A 212 -23.62 24.62 3.84
C CYS A 212 -23.39 23.12 3.59
N THR A 213 -22.46 22.52 4.32
CA THR A 213 -22.26 21.06 4.45
C THR A 213 -22.30 20.67 5.94
N LEU A 214 -22.15 19.39 6.28
CA LEU A 214 -22.16 18.94 7.67
C LEU A 214 -21.11 19.62 8.56
N PHE A 215 -19.97 20.00 7.98
CA PHE A 215 -18.80 20.55 8.66
C PHE A 215 -18.42 21.97 8.21
N ASN A 216 -19.18 22.55 7.27
CA ASN A 216 -19.01 23.93 6.83
C ASN A 216 -20.36 24.64 6.83
N TYR A 217 -20.54 25.56 7.76
CA TYR A 217 -21.74 26.42 7.88
C TYR A 217 -21.30 27.84 8.24
N GLU A 218 -20.08 28.22 7.82
CA GLU A 218 -19.43 29.47 8.23
C GLU A 218 -20.19 30.70 7.76
N ILE A 219 -20.83 30.63 6.58
CA ILE A 219 -21.74 31.67 6.09
C ILE A 219 -22.86 32.01 7.09
N LEU A 220 -23.30 31.07 7.94
CA LEU A 220 -24.26 31.34 9.01
C LEU A 220 -23.64 32.14 10.16
N ARG A 221 -22.37 31.88 10.53
CA ARG A 221 -21.64 32.73 11.50
C ARG A 221 -21.45 34.12 10.94
N GLU A 222 -21.03 34.23 9.69
CA GLU A 222 -20.79 35.50 9.01
C GLU A 222 -22.07 36.36 8.94
N ILE A 223 -23.21 35.75 8.60
CA ILE A 223 -24.53 36.41 8.67
C ILE A 223 -24.87 36.78 10.13
N ALA A 224 -24.57 35.92 11.10
CA ALA A 224 -24.83 36.21 12.52
C ALA A 224 -23.99 37.38 13.05
N GLU A 225 -22.72 37.47 12.67
CA GLU A 225 -21.82 38.55 13.04
C GLU A 225 -22.25 39.86 12.37
N TYR A 226 -22.39 39.86 11.03
CA TYR A 226 -22.71 41.06 10.27
C TYR A 226 -24.05 41.70 10.66
N PHE A 227 -25.07 40.87 10.92
CA PHE A 227 -26.39 41.35 11.36
C PHE A 227 -26.59 41.32 12.89
N ASN A 228 -25.55 41.07 13.68
CA ASN A 228 -25.56 41.06 15.16
C ASN A 228 -26.62 40.10 15.78
N LEU A 229 -26.79 38.92 15.20
CA LEU A 229 -27.77 37.90 15.60
C LEU A 229 -27.25 37.03 16.74
N SER A 230 -27.32 37.53 17.97
CA SER A 230 -26.93 36.80 19.20
C SER A 230 -27.61 35.43 19.33
N VAL A 231 -28.87 35.31 18.93
CA VAL A 231 -29.62 34.04 18.91
C VAL A 231 -29.11 33.09 17.81
N GLY A 232 -28.58 33.63 16.71
CA GLY A 232 -27.99 32.86 15.61
C GLY A 232 -26.78 32.06 16.06
N PHE A 233 -25.85 32.70 16.79
CA PHE A 233 -24.70 32.01 17.39
C PHE A 233 -25.11 30.85 18.31
N LYS A 234 -26.17 31.02 19.12
CA LYS A 234 -26.66 29.94 19.98
C LYS A 234 -27.19 28.74 19.18
N VAL A 235 -27.90 28.98 18.08
CA VAL A 235 -28.40 27.90 17.20
C VAL A 235 -27.24 27.16 16.54
N ILE A 236 -26.17 27.86 16.17
CA ILE A 236 -24.94 27.27 15.61
C ILE A 236 -24.22 26.43 16.67
N GLN A 237 -24.03 26.93 17.88
CA GLN A 237 -23.35 26.23 18.98
C GLN A 237 -24.08 24.93 19.43
N GLU A 238 -25.41 24.93 19.37
CA GLU A 238 -26.22 23.72 19.58
C GLU A 238 -25.97 22.65 18.49
N TYR A 239 -25.62 23.05 17.27
CA TYR A 239 -25.25 22.11 16.19
C TYR A 239 -23.79 21.64 16.30
N GLU A 240 -22.84 22.52 16.62
CA GLU A 240 -21.44 22.16 16.89
C GLU A 240 -21.31 21.05 17.93
N SER A 241 -22.11 21.14 18.99
CA SER A 241 -22.13 20.14 20.07
C SER A 241 -22.56 18.75 19.58
N GLU A 242 -23.38 18.69 18.53
CA GLU A 242 -23.84 17.45 17.90
C GLU A 242 -22.87 16.96 16.82
N GLU A 243 -22.22 17.89 16.10
CA GLU A 243 -21.15 17.62 15.14
C GLU A 243 -19.93 16.99 15.83
N GLU A 244 -19.50 17.52 16.97
CA GLU A 244 -18.34 17.03 17.73
C GLU A 244 -18.56 15.61 18.28
N ASN A 245 -19.78 15.27 18.69
CA ASN A 245 -20.14 13.91 19.07
C ASN A 245 -20.11 12.96 17.87
N TYR A 246 -20.53 13.41 16.69
CA TYR A 246 -20.45 12.64 15.45
C TYR A 246 -19.00 12.48 14.96
N ARG A 247 -18.17 13.51 15.10
CA ARG A 247 -16.72 13.48 14.82
C ARG A 247 -16.01 12.43 15.67
N LYS A 248 -16.33 12.35 16.97
CA LYS A 248 -15.82 11.31 17.89
C LYS A 248 -16.25 9.89 17.49
N LEU A 249 -17.46 9.72 16.96
CA LEU A 249 -17.93 8.43 16.43
C LEU A 249 -17.16 8.03 15.17
N LEU A 250 -16.92 8.96 14.25
CA LEU A 250 -16.13 8.73 13.03
C LEU A 250 -14.64 8.47 13.32
N SER A 251 -14.08 9.07 14.36
CA SER A 251 -12.70 8.82 14.81
C SER A 251 -12.55 7.55 15.67
N SER A 252 -13.60 6.75 15.85
CA SER A 252 -13.55 5.54 16.68
C SER A 252 -12.87 4.37 15.97
N SER A 253 -12.11 3.57 16.73
CA SER A 253 -11.55 2.29 16.27
C SER A 253 -12.63 1.31 15.79
N THR A 254 -13.88 1.49 16.23
CA THR A 254 -15.04 0.74 15.77
C THR A 254 -15.31 0.95 14.29
N LEU A 255 -15.38 2.19 13.78
CA LEU A 255 -15.58 2.44 12.34
C LEU A 255 -14.43 1.87 11.51
N ALA A 256 -13.19 2.05 11.96
CA ALA A 256 -12.03 1.48 11.28
C ALA A 256 -12.12 -0.06 11.20
N SER A 257 -12.53 -0.71 12.29
CA SER A 257 -12.72 -2.17 12.36
C SER A 257 -13.91 -2.65 11.52
N GLU A 258 -14.98 -1.88 11.45
CA GLU A 258 -16.16 -2.14 10.62
C GLU A 258 -15.80 -2.10 9.12
N LEU A 259 -15.06 -1.07 8.71
CA LEU A 259 -14.53 -0.92 7.35
C LEU A 259 -13.49 -2.00 7.02
N GLN A 260 -12.60 -2.34 7.95
CA GLN A 260 -11.63 -3.43 7.80
C GLN A 260 -12.37 -4.76 7.55
N ARG A 261 -13.41 -5.05 8.34
CA ARG A 261 -14.26 -6.25 8.22
C ARG A 261 -15.04 -6.31 6.89
N GLU A 262 -15.54 -5.17 6.42
CA GLU A 262 -16.20 -5.06 5.11
C GLU A 262 -15.20 -5.23 3.96
N ASN A 263 -13.98 -4.73 4.11
CA ASN A 263 -12.88 -4.90 3.15
C ASN A 263 -12.36 -6.35 3.11
N GLU A 264 -12.26 -7.03 4.24
CA GLU A 264 -11.93 -8.47 4.33
C GLU A 264 -12.99 -9.35 3.63
N LEU A 265 -14.28 -8.99 3.75
CA LEU A 265 -15.37 -9.62 3.01
C LEU A 265 -15.30 -9.37 1.49
N LEU A 266 -14.80 -8.19 1.08
CA LEU A 266 -14.56 -7.88 -0.33
C LEU A 266 -13.34 -8.62 -0.88
N HIS A 267 -12.23 -8.70 -0.13
CA HIS A 267 -10.98 -9.35 -0.54
C HIS A 267 -11.16 -10.81 -0.99
N GLN A 268 -12.09 -11.56 -0.38
CA GLN A 268 -12.42 -12.93 -0.77
C GLN A 268 -13.09 -13.05 -2.16
N ASN A 269 -13.53 -11.93 -2.76
CA ASN A 269 -14.23 -11.87 -4.04
C ASN A 269 -13.45 -11.15 -5.17
N LEU A 270 -12.23 -10.63 -4.90
CA LEU A 270 -11.54 -9.69 -5.81
C LEU A 270 -10.82 -10.30 -7.04
N SER A 271 -10.82 -11.61 -7.24
CA SER A 271 -9.98 -12.29 -8.27
C SER A 271 -10.26 -11.93 -9.74
N HIS A 272 -11.29 -11.12 -10.02
CA HIS A 272 -11.72 -10.71 -11.37
C HIS A 272 -11.99 -9.19 -11.52
N THR A 273 -11.34 -8.36 -10.68
CA THR A 273 -11.49 -6.89 -10.74
C THR A 273 -10.21 -6.21 -11.23
N LYS A 274 -10.35 -5.02 -11.83
CA LYS A 274 -9.23 -4.15 -12.22
C LYS A 274 -9.25 -2.87 -11.42
N ALA A 275 -8.06 -2.40 -11.03
CA ALA A 275 -7.88 -1.13 -10.35
C ALA A 275 -8.14 0.07 -11.29
N ILE A 276 -8.73 1.10 -10.70
CA ILE A 276 -9.04 2.39 -11.29
C ILE A 276 -8.48 3.42 -10.32
N ILE A 277 -7.56 4.28 -10.76
CA ILE A 277 -6.86 5.21 -9.88
C ILE A 277 -7.09 6.62 -10.39
N LEU A 278 -7.70 7.45 -9.54
CA LEU A 278 -8.03 8.83 -9.81
C LEU A 278 -7.26 9.71 -8.82
N LYS A 279 -6.54 10.75 -9.28
CA LYS A 279 -5.85 11.72 -8.41
C LYS A 279 -6.42 13.11 -8.62
N LEU A 280 -6.76 13.78 -7.53
CA LEU A 280 -7.28 15.14 -7.46
C LEU A 280 -6.24 16.04 -6.78
N GLN A 281 -5.65 16.97 -7.52
CA GLN A 281 -4.52 17.77 -7.02
C GLN A 281 -4.95 18.96 -6.16
N ARG A 282 -6.19 19.44 -6.34
CA ARG A 282 -6.95 20.34 -5.47
C ARG A 282 -8.34 20.54 -6.08
N TRP A 283 -9.40 20.48 -5.27
CA TRP A 283 -10.63 21.20 -5.62
C TRP A 283 -10.34 22.70 -5.53
N SER A 284 -10.70 23.44 -6.59
CA SER A 284 -10.49 24.88 -6.69
C SER A 284 -11.38 25.72 -5.75
N ARG A 285 -12.32 25.07 -5.04
CA ARG A 285 -13.19 25.66 -4.01
C ARG A 285 -13.27 24.74 -2.78
N PRO A 286 -13.07 25.25 -1.55
CA PRO A 286 -13.39 24.51 -0.33
C PRO A 286 -14.91 24.39 -0.10
N PRO A 287 -15.39 23.34 0.60
CA PRO A 287 -14.66 22.16 1.06
C PRO A 287 -14.62 21.07 -0.03
N ALA A 288 -13.71 20.09 0.12
CA ALA A 288 -13.76 18.88 -0.68
C ALA A 288 -15.05 18.09 -0.37
N PRO A 289 -15.67 17.43 -1.37
CA PRO A 289 -16.87 16.63 -1.18
C PRO A 289 -16.63 15.48 -0.21
N THR A 290 -17.67 15.15 0.55
CA THR A 290 -17.79 13.91 1.32
C THR A 290 -17.72 12.68 0.40
N VAL A 291 -17.52 11.49 0.97
CA VAL A 291 -17.51 10.23 0.21
C VAL A 291 -18.82 10.04 -0.58
N ASP A 292 -19.95 10.48 -0.04
CA ASP A 292 -21.26 10.38 -0.73
C ASP A 292 -21.39 11.40 -1.86
N GLU A 293 -20.98 12.66 -1.66
CA GLU A 293 -20.94 13.65 -2.75
C GLU A 293 -19.96 13.23 -3.86
N PHE A 294 -18.83 12.60 -3.50
CA PHE A 294 -17.93 11.99 -4.48
C PHE A 294 -18.57 10.78 -5.19
N ARG A 295 -19.34 9.93 -4.49
CA ARG A 295 -20.12 8.86 -5.14
C ARG A 295 -21.14 9.41 -6.13
N GLU A 296 -21.82 10.51 -5.83
CA GLU A 296 -22.75 11.15 -6.78
C GLU A 296 -22.01 11.77 -7.98
N ILE A 297 -20.83 12.37 -7.78
CA ILE A 297 -19.96 12.82 -8.89
C ILE A 297 -19.53 11.64 -9.77
N ILE A 298 -19.15 10.51 -9.16
CA ILE A 298 -18.78 9.28 -9.87
C ILE A 298 -19.98 8.68 -10.63
N LYS A 299 -21.20 8.75 -10.08
CA LYS A 299 -22.43 8.40 -10.80
C LYS A 299 -22.73 9.34 -11.96
N ASP A 300 -22.49 10.66 -11.87
CA ASP A 300 -22.68 11.55 -13.02
C ASP A 300 -21.63 11.33 -14.14
N VAL A 301 -20.39 10.99 -13.76
CA VAL A 301 -19.31 10.69 -14.73
C VAL A 301 -19.51 9.34 -15.42
N PHE A 302 -19.88 8.30 -14.68
CA PHE A 302 -19.94 6.91 -15.15
C PHE A 302 -21.36 6.33 -15.32
N VAL A 303 -22.39 7.14 -15.06
CA VAL A 303 -23.83 6.80 -15.21
C VAL A 303 -24.15 5.50 -14.45
N ASP A 304 -24.89 4.56 -15.06
CA ASP A 304 -25.32 3.29 -14.46
C ASP A 304 -24.14 2.35 -14.10
N LEU A 305 -22.91 2.65 -14.55
CA LEU A 305 -21.70 1.94 -14.17
C LEU A 305 -21.02 2.54 -12.92
N GLY A 306 -21.47 3.70 -12.45
CA GLY A 306 -21.01 4.33 -11.20
C GLY A 306 -21.28 3.46 -9.98
N ASP A 307 -22.39 2.72 -9.97
CA ASP A 307 -22.74 1.78 -8.91
C ASP A 307 -21.88 0.49 -8.90
N LEU A 308 -21.09 0.25 -9.96
CA LEU A 308 -20.13 -0.86 -10.06
C LEU A 308 -18.70 -0.44 -9.64
N LEU A 309 -18.50 0.81 -9.20
CA LEU A 309 -17.22 1.34 -8.75
C LEU A 309 -17.13 1.26 -7.22
N HIS A 310 -16.31 0.33 -6.74
CA HIS A 310 -16.05 0.16 -5.31
C HIS A 310 -14.83 1.00 -4.92
N ILE A 311 -15.03 2.01 -4.05
CA ILE A 311 -13.93 2.79 -3.48
C ILE A 311 -13.15 1.88 -2.52
N LEU A 312 -11.87 1.66 -2.81
CA LEU A 312 -10.96 0.81 -2.04
C LEU A 312 -10.09 1.63 -1.07
N GLU A 313 -9.66 2.84 -1.47
CA GLU A 313 -8.72 3.64 -0.69
C GLU A 313 -8.86 5.13 -1.02
N VAL A 314 -8.71 6.00 -0.01
CA VAL A 314 -8.65 7.46 -0.16
C VAL A 314 -7.44 7.99 0.63
N LYS A 315 -6.42 8.51 -0.04
CA LYS A 315 -5.18 9.03 0.59
C LYS A 315 -5.12 10.57 0.63
N PRO A 316 -4.65 11.18 1.74
CA PRO A 316 -4.46 12.63 1.86
C PRO A 316 -3.16 13.14 1.21
N GLY A 317 -3.07 14.47 1.00
CA GLY A 317 -1.93 15.17 0.37
C GLY A 317 -2.25 15.73 -1.02
N SER A 318 -3.04 14.96 -1.76
CA SER A 318 -3.84 15.28 -2.95
C SER A 318 -4.79 14.10 -3.02
N ILE A 319 -6.11 14.27 -3.17
CA ILE A 319 -7.05 13.18 -2.90
C ILE A 319 -6.86 12.09 -3.98
N ILE A 320 -6.13 11.03 -3.63
CA ILE A 320 -5.94 9.84 -4.47
C ILE A 320 -7.02 8.86 -4.07
N ILE A 321 -7.84 8.50 -5.04
CA ILE A 321 -8.97 7.59 -4.88
C ILE A 321 -8.71 6.36 -5.73
N THR A 322 -8.47 5.25 -5.04
CA THR A 322 -8.40 3.93 -5.67
C THR A 322 -9.80 3.33 -5.67
N MET A 323 -10.27 2.93 -6.84
CA MET A 323 -11.53 2.20 -7.02
C MET A 323 -11.26 0.87 -7.74
N SER A 324 -12.21 -0.06 -7.68
CA SER A 324 -12.22 -1.24 -8.55
C SER A 324 -13.55 -1.41 -9.26
N ALA A 325 -13.49 -2.03 -10.44
CA ALA A 325 -14.65 -2.49 -11.19
C ALA A 325 -14.37 -3.88 -11.80
N PRO A 326 -15.41 -4.65 -12.17
CA PRO A 326 -15.25 -5.87 -12.94
C PRO A 326 -14.50 -5.64 -14.26
N GLU A 327 -13.53 -6.47 -14.61
CA GLU A 327 -12.70 -6.32 -15.82
C GLU A 327 -13.53 -6.17 -17.12
N ARG A 328 -14.68 -6.84 -17.18
CA ARG A 328 -15.64 -6.79 -18.30
C ARG A 328 -16.27 -5.42 -18.58
N VAL A 329 -16.23 -4.46 -17.65
CA VAL A 329 -16.74 -3.08 -17.88
C VAL A 329 -15.66 -2.04 -18.14
N THR A 330 -14.37 -2.41 -18.03
CA THR A 330 -13.21 -1.50 -18.17
C THR A 330 -13.24 -0.70 -19.48
N GLY A 331 -13.55 -1.32 -20.63
CA GLY A 331 -13.64 -0.63 -21.91
C GLY A 331 -14.74 0.44 -21.98
N THR A 332 -15.90 0.19 -21.35
CA THR A 332 -17.02 1.14 -21.31
C THR A 332 -16.71 2.31 -20.37
N LEU A 333 -16.08 2.05 -19.23
CA LEU A 333 -15.62 3.07 -18.29
C LEU A 333 -14.60 4.02 -18.95
N ILE A 334 -13.65 3.48 -19.74
CA ILE A 334 -12.70 4.30 -20.54
C ILE A 334 -13.45 5.21 -21.52
N ALA A 335 -14.47 4.69 -22.23
CA ALA A 335 -15.24 5.46 -23.19
C ALA A 335 -16.09 6.57 -22.55
N LEU A 336 -16.65 6.34 -21.35
CA LEU A 336 -17.41 7.35 -20.60
C LEU A 336 -16.50 8.46 -20.06
N ALA A 337 -15.38 8.09 -19.41
CA ALA A 337 -14.41 9.06 -18.92
C ALA A 337 -13.88 9.96 -20.05
N LYS A 338 -13.54 9.39 -21.22
CA LYS A 338 -13.10 10.18 -22.39
C LYS A 338 -14.13 11.20 -22.88
N ARG A 339 -15.45 10.94 -22.75
CA ARG A 339 -16.52 11.88 -23.10
C ARG A 339 -16.70 13.00 -22.07
N LYS A 340 -16.23 12.82 -20.83
CA LYS A 340 -16.38 13.76 -19.71
C LYS A 340 -15.05 14.44 -19.31
N ILE A 341 -13.95 14.30 -20.09
CA ILE A 341 -12.62 14.87 -19.77
C ILE A 341 -12.67 16.35 -19.36
N ALA A 342 -13.40 17.19 -20.09
CA ALA A 342 -13.48 18.62 -19.77
C ALA A 342 -14.10 18.88 -18.38
N TYR A 343 -15.16 18.14 -18.03
CA TYR A 343 -15.78 18.19 -16.70
C TYR A 343 -14.87 17.61 -15.62
N LEU A 344 -14.15 16.53 -15.91
CA LEU A 344 -13.17 15.92 -15.00
C LEU A 344 -12.02 16.89 -14.67
N LYS A 345 -11.46 17.59 -15.68
CA LYS A 345 -10.46 18.66 -15.46
C LYS A 345 -11.06 19.83 -14.66
N ASP A 346 -12.30 20.25 -14.95
CA ASP A 346 -13.00 21.34 -14.24
C ASP A 346 -13.21 21.06 -12.73
N ILE A 347 -13.52 19.82 -12.36
CA ILE A 347 -13.61 19.39 -10.95
C ILE A 347 -12.24 19.06 -10.31
N GLY A 348 -11.13 19.31 -10.99
CA GLY A 348 -9.77 19.19 -10.43
C GLY A 348 -9.10 17.81 -10.53
N VAL A 349 -9.57 16.92 -11.42
CA VAL A 349 -8.88 15.65 -11.73
C VAL A 349 -7.68 15.94 -12.63
N THR A 350 -6.47 15.74 -12.09
CA THR A 350 -5.21 15.93 -12.83
C THR A 350 -4.59 14.60 -13.30
N TRP A 351 -5.10 13.49 -12.77
CA TRP A 351 -4.70 12.13 -13.18
C TRP A 351 -5.89 11.18 -13.14
N LEU A 352 -6.10 10.40 -14.21
CA LEU A 352 -7.08 9.33 -14.24
C LEU A 352 -6.53 8.13 -15.03
N THR A 353 -6.48 6.97 -14.38
CA THR A 353 -6.19 5.68 -15.00
C THR A 353 -7.31 4.67 -14.76
N ILE A 354 -7.71 3.94 -15.80
CA ILE A 354 -8.74 2.89 -15.74
C ILE A 354 -8.13 1.61 -16.33
N GLY A 355 -7.93 0.58 -15.50
CA GLY A 355 -7.37 -0.71 -15.95
C GLY A 355 -6.00 -0.60 -16.63
N GLY A 356 -5.14 0.32 -16.18
CA GLY A 356 -3.84 0.63 -16.77
C GLY A 356 -3.85 1.64 -17.93
N THR A 357 -5.03 2.02 -18.45
CA THR A 357 -5.13 3.07 -19.49
C THR A 357 -5.17 4.46 -18.87
N ILE A 358 -4.24 5.34 -19.23
CA ILE A 358 -4.26 6.77 -18.86
C ILE A 358 -5.33 7.49 -19.69
N ILE A 359 -6.13 8.34 -19.04
CA ILE A 359 -7.22 9.13 -19.65
C ILE A 359 -7.03 10.63 -19.40
N VAL A 360 -6.50 11.01 -18.24
CA VAL A 360 -6.10 12.38 -17.90
C VAL A 360 -4.71 12.32 -17.28
N SER A 361 -3.83 13.22 -17.68
CA SER A 361 -2.47 13.38 -17.14
C SER A 361 -1.94 14.78 -17.42
N ASP A 362 -1.81 15.61 -16.38
CA ASP A 362 -1.26 16.98 -16.51
C ASP A 362 0.29 17.00 -16.57
N ILE A 363 0.91 16.05 -17.28
CA ILE A 363 2.36 16.02 -17.53
C ILE A 363 2.74 16.78 -18.81
N GLU A 364 1.80 17.02 -19.71
CA GLU A 364 2.00 17.76 -20.97
C GLU A 364 0.85 18.74 -21.22
N ASP A 365 1.10 20.03 -21.04
CA ASP A 365 0.28 21.17 -21.56
C ASP A 365 1.22 22.39 -21.72
N THR A 366 2.41 22.20 -22.31
CA THR A 366 3.40 23.25 -22.64
C THR A 366 3.78 23.32 -24.12
N GLU A 367 3.14 22.54 -25.00
CA GLU A 367 3.36 22.54 -26.45
C GLU A 367 2.13 22.94 -27.27
N GLU A 368 1.39 23.98 -26.86
CA GLU A 368 0.46 24.66 -27.77
C GLU A 368 0.18 26.10 -27.31
N LEU A 369 1.06 27.05 -27.72
CA LEU A 369 0.80 28.50 -27.89
C LEU A 369 2.12 29.31 -28.13
N SER A 370 2.91 28.95 -29.15
CA SER A 370 4.02 29.79 -29.63
C SER A 370 4.40 29.57 -31.11
N HIS A 371 3.40 29.34 -31.97
CA HIS A 371 3.54 29.74 -33.38
C HIS A 371 3.08 31.20 -33.54
N ASP A 372 3.67 31.90 -34.50
CA ASP A 372 3.41 33.30 -34.90
C ASP A 372 4.00 34.44 -34.03
N VAL A 373 5.34 34.51 -33.90
CA VAL A 373 6.07 35.80 -33.97
C VAL A 373 7.42 35.67 -34.70
N MET A 374 7.45 36.23 -35.93
CA MET A 374 8.59 36.77 -36.69
C MET A 374 9.69 35.86 -37.29
N GLU A 375 9.83 36.02 -38.61
CA GLU A 375 11.01 35.75 -39.44
C GLU A 375 12.15 36.78 -39.19
N GLN A 376 13.29 36.58 -39.87
CA GLN A 376 14.44 37.51 -40.06
C GLN A 376 15.37 37.66 -38.83
N ASP A 377 16.70 37.62 -38.93
CA ASP A 377 17.59 37.86 -40.08
C ASP A 377 18.78 36.87 -40.21
N ILE A 378 19.36 36.84 -41.42
CA ILE A 378 20.71 36.33 -41.74
C ILE A 378 21.57 37.55 -42.11
N GLU A 379 22.73 37.78 -41.46
CA GLU A 379 23.90 38.39 -42.12
C GLU A 379 25.23 38.33 -41.31
N ASP A 380 26.31 38.71 -41.98
CA ASP A 380 27.72 38.30 -41.89
C ASP A 380 28.62 38.65 -40.67
N LYS A 381 29.60 37.76 -40.42
CA LYS A 381 31.11 37.90 -40.36
C LYS A 381 31.78 39.30 -40.17
N PRO A 382 33.11 39.43 -39.84
CA PRO A 382 34.17 38.40 -39.59
C PRO A 382 35.23 38.74 -38.48
N SER A 383 36.32 37.94 -38.44
CA SER A 383 37.65 38.15 -37.80
C SER A 383 37.73 37.87 -36.28
N SER A 384 38.77 37.23 -35.71
CA SER A 384 39.99 36.57 -36.21
C SER A 384 40.42 35.48 -35.18
N SER A 385 41.52 34.71 -35.24
CA SER A 385 42.75 34.74 -36.06
C SER A 385 43.32 33.30 -36.28
N SER A 386 44.65 33.11 -36.21
CA SER A 386 45.43 31.86 -36.40
C SER A 386 46.88 32.09 -35.83
N PRO A 387 47.90 31.20 -35.94
CA PRO A 387 48.00 29.88 -36.62
C PRO A 387 48.86 28.77 -35.90
N ILE A 388 49.23 27.72 -36.66
CA ILE A 388 50.20 26.60 -36.42
C ILE A 388 49.59 25.35 -35.73
N LYS A 389 49.75 24.10 -36.21
CA LYS A 389 50.24 23.53 -37.50
C LYS A 389 49.59 22.14 -37.77
N GLU A 390 49.42 21.68 -39.03
CA GLU A 390 50.27 20.73 -39.80
C GLU A 390 50.85 19.52 -39.02
N ASN A 391 50.74 18.25 -39.45
CA ASN A 391 50.65 17.75 -40.84
C ASN A 391 49.95 16.37 -40.99
N SER A 392 49.29 16.17 -42.15
CA SER A 392 49.20 14.99 -43.05
C SER A 392 49.41 13.53 -42.53
N SER A 393 48.78 12.46 -43.04
CA SER A 393 48.09 12.28 -44.34
C SER A 393 47.12 11.08 -44.38
N ASP A 394 45.98 11.30 -45.03
CA ASP A 394 45.12 10.46 -45.86
C ASP A 394 45.38 8.96 -46.17
N ASN A 395 44.23 8.32 -46.48
CA ASN A 395 43.98 7.28 -47.51
C ASN A 395 44.18 5.79 -47.18
N VAL A 396 43.38 4.85 -47.73
CA VAL A 396 41.94 4.85 -48.14
C VAL A 396 41.51 3.41 -48.51
N ASN A 397 40.23 3.06 -48.26
CA ASN A 397 39.42 2.01 -48.91
C ASN A 397 39.66 0.48 -48.75
N GLN A 398 38.50 -0.20 -48.78
CA GLN A 398 38.18 -1.49 -49.43
C GLN A 398 38.41 -2.84 -48.72
N LEU A 399 37.33 -3.29 -48.06
CA LEU A 399 36.70 -4.63 -48.22
C LEU A 399 36.63 -5.07 -49.71
N PRO A 400 36.60 -6.38 -50.07
CA PRO A 400 35.50 -7.26 -49.61
C PRO A 400 35.74 -8.79 -49.45
N SER A 401 34.79 -9.42 -48.74
CA SER A 401 34.20 -10.77 -48.92
C SER A 401 35.02 -11.97 -49.44
N SER A 402 34.96 -13.12 -48.74
CA SER A 402 34.14 -14.30 -49.12
C SER A 402 34.44 -15.56 -48.28
N SER A 403 33.39 -16.33 -47.96
CA SER A 403 33.49 -17.72 -47.44
C SER A 403 33.67 -18.71 -48.62
N PRO A 404 34.09 -19.99 -48.41
CA PRO A 404 33.10 -21.03 -48.11
C PRO A 404 33.54 -22.29 -47.31
N VAL A 405 32.56 -22.89 -46.64
CA VAL A 405 32.21 -24.34 -46.50
C VAL A 405 33.29 -25.44 -46.65
N GLY A 406 33.35 -26.36 -45.67
CA GLY A 406 33.92 -27.71 -45.79
C GLY A 406 33.64 -28.59 -44.54
N ALA A 407 33.35 -29.88 -44.69
CA ALA A 407 32.88 -30.76 -43.61
C ALA A 407 33.41 -32.21 -43.68
N VAL A 408 33.09 -33.02 -42.65
CA VAL A 408 32.96 -34.53 -42.61
C VAL A 408 34.09 -35.37 -41.93
N THR A 409 33.71 -36.13 -40.87
CA THR A 409 34.31 -37.36 -40.23
C THR A 409 35.72 -37.32 -39.59
N GLY A 410 36.09 -38.10 -38.54
CA GLY A 410 35.36 -39.06 -37.67
C GLY A 410 36.26 -39.91 -36.71
N THR A 411 35.65 -40.59 -35.72
CA THR A 411 36.14 -41.72 -34.85
C THR A 411 37.17 -41.58 -33.68
N VAL A 412 36.64 -41.58 -32.44
CA VAL A 412 36.81 -42.57 -31.31
C VAL A 412 38.14 -42.79 -30.52
N SER A 413 38.06 -42.46 -29.21
CA SER A 413 38.62 -43.08 -27.96
C SER A 413 40.09 -42.98 -27.44
N GLN A 414 40.21 -42.14 -26.39
CA GLN A 414 40.76 -42.37 -25.03
C GLN A 414 42.27 -42.54 -24.67
N LEU A 415 42.61 -41.77 -23.60
CA LEU A 415 43.58 -42.00 -22.51
C LEU A 415 45.11 -41.98 -22.80
N SER A 416 45.75 -40.83 -22.56
CA SER A 416 46.56 -40.56 -21.34
C SER A 416 47.26 -39.19 -21.39
N ARG A 417 47.32 -38.45 -20.26
CA ARG A 417 48.09 -37.19 -20.08
C ARG A 417 49.60 -37.50 -19.94
N PRO A 418 50.53 -36.61 -20.38
CA PRO A 418 50.89 -35.44 -19.56
C PRO A 418 51.17 -34.10 -20.30
N THR A 419 50.68 -33.02 -19.66
CA THR A 419 51.30 -31.69 -19.43
C THR A 419 52.00 -30.92 -20.58
N VAL A 420 51.46 -29.76 -20.97
CA VAL A 420 51.94 -28.36 -20.67
C VAL A 420 51.10 -27.32 -21.45
N GLN A 421 50.61 -26.27 -20.74
CA GLN A 421 50.15 -24.89 -21.12
C GLN A 421 49.74 -24.54 -22.58
N ALA A 422 48.73 -23.69 -22.88
CA ALA A 422 47.72 -22.91 -22.14
C ALA A 422 46.56 -22.58 -23.15
N VAL A 423 45.36 -22.04 -22.84
CA VAL A 423 45.00 -20.72 -22.27
C VAL A 423 43.46 -20.71 -21.97
N ALA A 424 43.04 -19.93 -20.95
CA ALA A 424 41.68 -19.45 -20.62
C ALA A 424 40.54 -20.48 -20.38
N ASP A 425 40.10 -20.57 -19.12
CA ASP A 425 38.85 -19.94 -18.66
C ASP A 425 38.82 -19.93 -17.12
N ASP A 426 38.89 -18.76 -16.47
CA ASP A 426 38.97 -18.65 -15.00
C ASP A 426 37.58 -18.39 -14.39
N GLY A 427 36.87 -19.49 -14.10
CA GLY A 427 35.82 -19.48 -13.09
C GLY A 427 36.44 -19.38 -11.70
N GLY A 428 36.17 -18.29 -10.98
CA GLY A 428 36.61 -18.09 -9.60
C GLY A 428 35.72 -18.81 -8.59
N ASP A 429 36.23 -19.89 -8.03
CA ASP A 429 35.64 -20.65 -6.92
C ASP A 429 36.07 -20.05 -5.57
N ASP A 430 35.13 -19.94 -4.63
CA ASP A 430 35.38 -19.57 -3.22
C ASP A 430 34.90 -20.70 -2.31
N THR A 431 35.66 -21.80 -2.26
CA THR A 431 35.57 -22.77 -1.17
C THR A 431 36.31 -22.25 0.05
N ASP A 432 35.63 -22.06 1.17
CA ASP A 432 36.29 -21.85 2.46
C ASP A 432 35.90 -22.93 3.49
N GLN A 433 36.90 -23.70 3.91
CA GLN A 433 36.85 -24.59 5.07
C GLN A 433 38.16 -24.47 5.84
N GLY A 434 38.18 -23.62 6.88
CA GLY A 434 39.28 -23.54 7.83
C GLY A 434 38.97 -22.56 8.96
N MET A 435 38.98 -23.03 10.21
CA MET A 435 38.77 -22.15 11.38
C MET A 435 39.91 -21.12 11.51
N GLY A 436 39.58 -19.84 11.73
CA GLY A 436 40.60 -18.83 12.03
C GLY A 436 40.12 -17.38 12.19
N THR A 437 39.49 -17.06 13.34
CA THR A 437 39.39 -15.72 13.98
C THR A 437 39.07 -14.47 13.16
N ASP A 438 37.95 -13.83 13.52
CA ASP A 438 37.43 -12.54 13.07
C ASP A 438 38.46 -11.44 12.72
N SER A 439 38.46 -10.98 11.46
CA SER A 439 38.77 -9.58 11.08
C SER A 439 38.44 -9.29 9.61
N ALA A 440 37.20 -9.58 9.18
CA ALA A 440 36.74 -9.23 7.84
C ALA A 440 36.69 -7.70 7.65
N THR A 441 37.75 -7.13 7.08
CA THR A 441 37.77 -5.73 6.62
C THR A 441 36.97 -5.67 5.32
N PRO A 442 35.91 -4.83 5.21
CA PRO A 442 35.12 -4.79 3.99
C PRO A 442 35.94 -4.29 2.80
N ILE A 443 36.09 -5.14 1.78
CA ILE A 443 36.67 -4.76 0.49
C ILE A 443 35.63 -3.90 -0.24
N VAL A 444 35.88 -2.60 -0.40
CA VAL A 444 35.08 -1.76 -1.30
C VAL A 444 35.49 -2.05 -2.73
N ASP A 445 34.88 -3.08 -3.31
CA ASP A 445 35.06 -3.45 -4.71
C ASP A 445 34.42 -2.40 -5.63
N LYS A 446 35.20 -1.89 -6.59
CA LYS A 446 34.78 -0.87 -7.56
C LYS A 446 34.34 -1.48 -8.90
N THR A 447 33.76 -2.67 -8.87
CA THR A 447 33.12 -3.26 -10.05
C THR A 447 31.89 -2.45 -10.49
N TRP A 448 31.53 -2.59 -11.77
CA TRP A 448 30.31 -2.03 -12.37
C TRP A 448 29.02 -2.46 -11.64
N ARG A 449 29.09 -3.55 -10.86
CA ARG A 449 28.00 -4.08 -10.03
C ARG A 449 27.59 -3.10 -8.93
N HIS A 450 28.56 -2.44 -8.30
CA HIS A 450 28.34 -1.55 -7.18
C HIS A 450 28.02 -0.13 -7.64
N TYR A 451 27.18 0.59 -6.90
CA TYR A 451 26.93 2.01 -7.20
C TYR A 451 28.07 2.89 -6.65
N PRO A 452 28.64 3.83 -7.44
CA PRO A 452 29.80 4.61 -7.02
C PRO A 452 29.55 5.46 -5.77
N ILE A 453 30.58 5.57 -4.92
CA ILE A 453 30.58 6.48 -3.77
C ILE A 453 30.82 7.91 -4.28
N THR A 454 29.80 8.75 -4.16
CA THR A 454 29.81 10.17 -4.56
C THR A 454 29.72 11.10 -3.33
N PRO A 455 30.21 12.36 -3.41
CA PRO A 455 30.09 13.33 -2.32
C PRO A 455 28.65 13.54 -1.86
N ARG A 456 28.45 13.74 -0.55
CA ARG A 456 27.11 13.82 0.06
C ARG A 456 26.96 14.93 1.07
N GLU A 457 25.74 15.42 1.21
CA GLU A 457 25.33 16.22 2.36
C GLU A 457 24.86 15.28 3.48
N VAL A 458 25.28 15.55 4.71
CA VAL A 458 25.00 14.67 5.87
C VAL A 458 24.14 15.41 6.89
N MET A 459 23.07 14.76 7.34
CA MET A 459 22.23 15.20 8.46
C MET A 459 22.24 14.12 9.53
N ILE A 460 22.60 14.52 10.75
CA ILE A 460 22.65 13.64 11.92
C ILE A 460 21.51 14.04 12.85
N ILE A 461 20.71 13.06 13.27
CA ILE A 461 19.54 13.23 14.14
C ILE A 461 19.72 12.31 15.35
N GLY A 462 19.87 12.91 16.54
CA GLY A 462 19.87 12.22 17.82
C GLY A 462 18.58 12.49 18.60
N SER A 463 17.71 11.48 18.75
CA SER A 463 16.41 11.61 19.44
C SER A 463 16.30 10.59 20.58
N PHE A 464 16.42 11.07 21.82
CA PHE A 464 16.52 10.22 23.02
C PHE A 464 15.66 10.71 24.20
N GLY A 465 14.72 11.63 23.93
CA GLY A 465 13.98 12.39 24.93
C GLY A 465 12.99 11.58 25.78
N ASP A 466 12.23 12.29 26.61
CA ASP A 466 11.19 11.67 27.43
C ASP A 466 9.86 11.60 26.66
N HIS A 467 9.36 10.38 26.49
CA HIS A 467 8.11 10.07 25.81
C HIS A 467 6.98 9.66 26.77
N ASN A 468 7.13 9.85 28.08
CA ASN A 468 6.13 9.51 29.11
C ASN A 468 4.73 10.13 28.86
N ASN A 469 4.63 11.16 28.03
CA ASN A 469 3.36 11.78 27.62
C ASN A 469 2.61 11.03 26.49
N TRP A 470 3.12 9.91 25.97
CA TRP A 470 2.49 9.10 24.91
C TRP A 470 1.27 8.27 25.37
N LEU A 471 0.73 8.53 26.56
CA LEU A 471 -0.39 7.81 27.17
C LEU A 471 -1.72 7.83 26.36
N GLU A 472 -1.79 8.60 25.27
CA GLU A 472 -2.96 8.71 24.38
C GLU A 472 -2.67 8.26 22.92
N GLN A 473 -1.45 7.79 22.60
CA GLN A 473 -1.06 7.36 21.25
C GLN A 473 -0.72 5.86 21.17
N GLN A 474 -1.08 5.21 20.06
CA GLN A 474 -0.95 3.75 19.86
C GLN A 474 0.49 3.25 19.60
N HIS A 475 1.50 4.10 19.82
CA HIS A 475 2.89 3.82 19.49
C HIS A 475 3.64 3.24 20.70
N ILE A 476 4.20 2.03 20.57
CA ILE A 476 5.00 1.40 21.62
C ILE A 476 6.47 1.72 21.35
N ILE A 477 7.11 2.46 22.26
CA ILE A 477 8.55 2.77 22.13
C ILE A 477 9.38 1.63 22.70
N SER A 478 10.41 1.25 21.96
CA SER A 478 11.53 0.46 22.42
C SER A 478 12.76 1.37 22.53
N PRO A 479 13.13 1.79 23.75
CA PRO A 479 14.38 2.51 23.98
C PRO A 479 15.60 1.64 23.67
N LYS A 480 16.75 2.28 23.45
CA LYS A 480 18.01 1.51 23.39
C LYS A 480 18.29 0.83 24.74
N ILE A 481 18.64 -0.45 24.69
CA ILE A 481 19.06 -1.23 25.87
C ILE A 481 20.37 -0.66 26.42
N LEU A 482 20.42 -0.50 27.75
CA LEU A 482 21.62 -0.11 28.50
C LEU A 482 22.22 -1.35 29.15
N THR A 483 23.37 -1.83 28.65
CA THR A 483 24.03 -3.06 29.13
C THR A 483 24.99 -2.84 30.30
N THR A 484 25.27 -1.59 30.65
CA THR A 484 26.13 -1.16 31.77
C THR A 484 25.60 0.12 32.39
N GLU A 485 26.11 0.51 33.56
CA GLU A 485 25.99 1.89 34.07
C GLU A 485 26.73 2.86 33.14
N LEU A 486 26.05 3.30 32.08
CA LEU A 486 26.53 4.34 31.18
C LEU A 486 26.38 5.71 31.83
N SER A 487 27.27 6.65 31.50
CA SER A 487 27.15 8.04 31.95
C SER A 487 25.88 8.71 31.41
N ASP A 488 25.31 9.67 32.12
CA ASP A 488 24.12 10.42 31.66
C ASP A 488 24.31 11.11 30.29
N GLU A 489 25.56 11.33 29.87
CA GLU A 489 26.00 11.94 28.62
C GLU A 489 26.19 10.93 27.46
N TRP A 490 25.91 9.63 27.63
CA TRP A 490 26.17 8.61 26.59
C TRP A 490 25.52 8.92 25.23
N ARG A 491 24.34 9.57 25.26
CA ARG A 491 23.58 10.01 24.07
C ARG A 491 24.37 11.04 23.26
N LYS A 492 25.02 11.98 23.97
CA LYS A 492 25.88 13.02 23.39
C LYS A 492 27.15 12.40 22.82
N GLU A 493 27.77 11.48 23.58
CA GLU A 493 28.95 10.73 23.13
C GLU A 493 28.67 9.97 21.83
N GLU A 494 27.50 9.34 21.69
CA GLU A 494 27.09 8.65 20.46
C GLU A 494 27.03 9.60 19.25
N ILE A 495 26.39 10.76 19.40
CA ILE A 495 26.27 11.77 18.34
C ILE A 495 27.62 12.41 17.99
N GLU A 496 28.45 12.73 19.01
CA GLU A 496 29.78 13.29 18.81
C GLU A 496 30.70 12.31 18.08
N LYS A 497 30.63 11.00 18.39
CA LYS A 497 31.33 9.95 17.64
C LYS A 497 30.85 9.87 16.19
N ILE A 498 29.54 9.89 15.95
CA ILE A 498 28.96 9.90 14.60
C ILE A 498 29.44 11.11 13.80
N ALA A 499 29.33 12.32 14.35
CA ALA A 499 29.78 13.56 13.71
C ALA A 499 31.30 13.53 13.46
N GLY A 500 32.07 12.99 14.41
CA GLY A 500 33.52 12.82 14.31
C GLY A 500 33.95 11.86 13.20
N LEU A 501 33.17 10.83 12.88
CA LEU A 501 33.43 9.94 11.73
C LEU A 501 33.26 10.68 10.40
N TYR A 502 32.14 11.38 10.20
CA TYR A 502 31.87 12.10 8.95
C TYR A 502 32.79 13.32 8.76
N SER A 503 33.19 13.99 9.85
CA SER A 503 34.06 15.17 9.80
C SER A 503 35.49 14.87 9.32
N ARG A 504 35.92 13.60 9.24
CA ARG A 504 37.25 13.20 8.77
C ARG A 504 37.50 13.46 7.28
N ASN A 505 36.44 13.57 6.48
CA ASN A 505 36.55 13.89 5.06
C ASN A 505 35.45 14.88 4.63
N PRO A 506 35.64 16.19 4.86
CA PRO A 506 34.64 17.20 4.54
C PRO A 506 34.36 17.31 3.04
N ASP A 507 35.33 17.00 2.18
CA ASP A 507 35.17 16.97 0.72
C ASP A 507 34.17 15.89 0.28
N GLN A 508 34.12 14.78 1.03
CA GLN A 508 33.19 13.67 0.79
C GLN A 508 31.86 13.82 1.55
N TYR A 509 31.90 14.41 2.75
CA TYR A 509 30.77 14.46 3.69
C TYR A 509 30.55 15.87 4.23
N HIS A 510 29.60 16.57 3.61
CA HIS A 510 29.22 17.93 3.97
C HIS A 510 28.14 17.90 5.05
N ILE A 511 28.54 17.87 6.34
CA ILE A 511 27.60 17.93 7.45
C ILE A 511 26.82 19.26 7.41
N LYS A 512 25.49 19.18 7.26
CA LYS A 512 24.59 20.35 7.22
C LYS A 512 23.99 20.67 8.57
N SER A 513 23.61 19.65 9.31
CA SER A 513 23.09 19.78 10.65
C SER A 513 23.40 18.54 11.49
N VAL A 514 23.59 18.80 12.78
CA VAL A 514 23.65 17.80 13.84
C VAL A 514 22.58 18.21 14.83
N HIS A 515 21.56 17.40 14.96
CA HIS A 515 20.47 17.61 15.92
C HIS A 515 20.69 16.71 17.13
N TYR A 516 20.52 17.27 18.32
CA TYR A 516 20.60 16.54 19.57
C TYR A 516 19.45 16.99 20.47
N ASP A 517 18.46 16.12 20.60
CA ASP A 517 17.31 16.36 21.46
C ASP A 517 17.57 15.79 22.85
N LEU A 518 17.89 16.69 23.78
CA LEU A 518 17.97 16.42 25.21
C LEU A 518 16.56 16.35 25.83
N PRO A 519 16.38 15.64 26.96
CA PRO A 519 15.15 15.67 27.75
C PRO A 519 14.71 17.11 28.08
N GLY A 520 13.54 17.52 27.57
CA GLY A 520 12.98 18.87 27.72
C GLY A 520 13.30 19.86 26.59
N GLU A 521 14.18 19.53 25.64
CA GLU A 521 14.49 20.35 24.45
C GLU A 521 14.04 19.71 23.13
N GLU A 522 13.28 18.61 23.18
CA GLU A 522 12.94 17.78 22.03
C GLU A 522 12.20 18.54 20.92
N ARG A 523 12.41 18.12 19.67
CA ARG A 523 11.69 18.63 18.50
C ARG A 523 10.56 17.68 18.08
N THR A 524 9.63 18.23 17.31
CA THR A 524 8.44 17.51 16.81
C THR A 524 8.79 16.65 15.60
N LYS A 525 7.94 15.64 15.30
CA LYS A 525 7.96 14.93 14.02
C LYS A 525 8.01 15.91 12.84
N GLU A 526 7.11 16.89 12.82
CA GLU A 526 6.96 17.87 11.73
C GLU A 526 8.22 18.70 11.51
N TYR A 527 8.94 19.06 12.59
CA TYR A 527 10.20 19.79 12.49
C TYR A 527 11.25 18.98 11.72
N TYR A 528 11.40 17.69 12.03
CA TYR A 528 12.35 16.82 11.34
C TYR A 528 11.92 16.50 9.92
N MET A 529 10.63 16.26 9.67
CA MET A 529 10.09 16.08 8.33
C MET A 529 10.38 17.29 7.43
N GLU A 530 10.13 18.51 7.89
CA GLU A 530 10.46 19.72 7.14
C GLU A 530 11.97 19.97 7.01
N ALA A 531 12.78 19.60 8.01
CA ALA A 531 14.24 19.69 7.90
C ALA A 531 14.81 18.74 6.83
N ILE A 532 14.37 17.48 6.81
CA ILE A 532 14.76 16.46 5.81
C ILE A 532 14.29 16.88 4.41
N LYS A 533 13.05 17.34 4.28
CA LYS A 533 12.50 17.88 3.03
C LYS A 533 13.30 19.08 2.50
N ARG A 534 13.68 20.01 3.38
CA ARG A 534 14.53 21.15 2.99
C ARG A 534 15.95 20.71 2.61
N LEU A 535 16.51 19.70 3.26
CA LEU A 535 17.78 19.12 2.87
C LEU A 535 17.71 18.55 1.45
N PHE A 536 16.67 17.76 1.14
CA PHE A 536 16.46 17.21 -0.20
C PHE A 536 16.32 18.30 -1.27
N ILE A 537 15.43 19.27 -1.06
CA ILE A 537 15.17 20.37 -2.01
C ILE A 537 16.42 21.22 -2.27
N ASN A 538 17.24 21.48 -1.25
CA ASN A 538 18.39 22.39 -1.34
C ASN A 538 19.74 21.66 -1.54
N CYS A 539 19.74 20.35 -1.74
CA CYS A 539 20.95 19.53 -1.77
C CYS A 539 21.85 19.88 -2.97
N LYS A 540 23.06 20.37 -2.67
CA LYS A 540 24.04 20.79 -3.68
C LYS A 540 25.01 19.70 -4.11
N GLN A 541 25.18 18.66 -3.29
CA GLN A 541 26.02 17.52 -3.61
C GLN A 541 25.28 16.49 -4.45
N ASP A 542 25.99 15.46 -4.89
CA ASP A 542 25.42 14.36 -5.67
C ASP A 542 24.33 13.63 -4.88
N GLY A 543 24.56 13.38 -3.58
CA GLY A 543 23.63 12.63 -2.72
C GLY A 543 23.46 13.18 -1.30
N VAL A 544 22.64 12.46 -0.52
CA VAL A 544 22.40 12.72 0.90
C VAL A 544 22.70 11.47 1.74
N THR A 545 23.14 11.68 2.97
CA THR A 545 23.15 10.68 4.04
C THR A 545 22.30 11.18 5.21
N LEU A 546 21.23 10.44 5.54
CA LEU A 546 20.47 10.61 6.79
C LEU A 546 21.00 9.62 7.82
N ARG A 547 21.46 10.12 8.96
CA ARG A 547 21.93 9.30 10.09
C ARG A 547 21.07 9.56 11.30
N TYR A 548 20.16 8.65 11.60
CA TYR A 548 19.39 8.65 12.84
C TYR A 548 20.10 7.83 13.91
N THR A 549 20.05 8.29 15.15
CA THR A 549 20.29 7.49 16.34
C THR A 549 19.28 7.87 17.41
N GLY A 550 18.69 6.88 18.08
CA GLY A 550 17.60 7.15 19.01
C GLY A 550 16.80 5.93 19.42
N HIS A 551 15.61 6.20 19.94
CA HIS A 551 14.63 5.16 20.28
C HIS A 551 13.84 4.71 19.05
N GLY A 552 13.53 3.42 18.96
CA GLY A 552 12.74 2.86 17.86
C GLY A 552 11.31 2.59 18.29
N GLU A 553 10.35 2.65 17.37
CA GLU A 553 9.03 2.07 17.58
C GLU A 553 9.13 0.54 17.48
N LYS A 554 8.48 -0.14 18.42
CA LYS A 554 8.45 -1.61 18.51
C LYS A 554 7.82 -2.21 17.25
N ASP A 555 8.39 -3.30 16.77
CA ASP A 555 7.93 -4.09 15.62
C ASP A 555 7.96 -3.35 14.26
N THR A 556 8.27 -2.04 14.20
CA THR A 556 8.36 -1.25 12.96
C THR A 556 9.74 -0.59 12.73
N GLY A 557 10.47 -0.31 13.81
CA GLY A 557 11.73 0.43 13.75
C GLY A 557 11.61 1.90 13.35
N ASN A 558 10.39 2.46 13.38
CA ASN A 558 10.16 3.87 13.06
C ASN A 558 10.87 4.78 14.07
N TRP A 559 11.32 5.95 13.61
CA TRP A 559 12.11 6.90 14.41
C TRP A 559 11.21 7.65 15.38
N CYS A 560 11.44 7.50 16.68
CA CYS A 560 10.64 8.16 17.70
C CYS A 560 11.08 9.61 17.94
N PHE A 561 10.08 10.50 18.05
CA PHE A 561 10.21 11.91 18.41
C PHE A 561 9.22 12.23 19.54
N LYS A 562 9.12 13.47 20.02
CA LYS A 562 8.32 13.74 21.22
C LYS A 562 6.80 13.56 21.07
N ASP A 563 6.28 13.66 19.85
CA ASP A 563 4.85 13.75 19.53
C ASP A 563 4.37 12.74 18.46
N GLY A 564 5.27 11.87 18.00
CA GLY A 564 4.96 10.77 17.10
C GLY A 564 6.21 10.13 16.50
N VAL A 565 6.02 9.32 15.45
CA VAL A 565 7.08 8.57 14.76
C VAL A 565 7.27 9.03 13.30
N ILE A 566 8.50 9.08 12.80
CA ILE A 566 8.77 9.12 11.34
C ILE A 566 8.98 7.69 10.86
N SER A 567 8.18 7.26 9.88
CA SER A 567 8.28 5.95 9.26
C SER A 567 9.24 5.92 8.07
N PHE A 568 9.62 4.72 7.63
CA PHE A 568 10.33 4.56 6.35
C PHE A 568 9.52 5.20 5.20
N ASN A 569 8.20 4.98 5.18
CA ASN A 569 7.32 5.49 4.13
C ASN A 569 7.25 7.04 4.12
N ASP A 570 7.29 7.69 5.29
CA ASP A 570 7.41 9.16 5.38
C ASP A 570 8.67 9.67 4.67
N ILE A 571 9.83 9.01 4.88
CA ILE A 571 11.10 9.35 4.22
C ILE A 571 11.07 9.02 2.72
N PHE A 572 10.50 7.87 2.35
CA PHE A 572 10.40 7.42 0.96
C PHE A 572 9.54 8.37 0.13
N GLU A 573 8.39 8.83 0.64
CA GLU A 573 7.56 9.81 -0.06
C GLU A 573 8.27 11.17 -0.18
N LEU A 574 9.00 11.63 0.84
CA LEU A 574 9.85 12.82 0.69
C LEU A 574 10.92 12.64 -0.40
N TYR A 575 11.52 11.46 -0.51
CA TYR A 575 12.46 11.16 -1.59
C TYR A 575 11.79 11.19 -2.96
N ILE A 576 10.69 10.45 -3.15
CA ILE A 576 10.00 10.34 -4.44
C ILE A 576 9.57 11.72 -4.96
N ASN A 577 9.09 12.59 -4.07
CA ASN A 577 8.58 13.91 -4.44
C ASN A 577 9.67 15.01 -4.58
N HIS A 578 10.83 14.86 -3.94
CA HIS A 578 11.82 15.96 -3.83
C HIS A 578 13.30 15.58 -4.07
N PHE A 579 13.65 14.28 -4.17
CA PHE A 579 15.04 13.82 -4.26
C PHE A 579 15.30 12.66 -5.24
N LYS A 580 14.25 12.18 -5.92
CA LYS A 580 14.34 11.09 -6.90
C LYS A 580 15.40 11.38 -7.97
N GLY A 581 16.19 10.36 -8.31
CA GLY A 581 17.32 10.47 -9.24
C GLY A 581 18.66 10.84 -8.58
N LYS A 582 18.68 11.21 -7.29
CA LYS A 582 19.91 11.35 -6.50
C LYS A 582 20.08 10.20 -5.48
N PRO A 583 21.30 9.78 -5.14
CA PRO A 583 21.52 8.73 -4.15
C PRO A 583 21.26 9.19 -2.72
N LEU A 584 20.36 8.47 -2.03
CA LEU A 584 20.10 8.59 -0.59
C LEU A 584 20.70 7.39 0.15
N SER A 585 21.44 7.66 1.23
CA SER A 585 21.86 6.66 2.20
C SER A 585 21.14 6.90 3.52
N ILE A 586 20.52 5.87 4.07
CA ILE A 586 19.88 5.91 5.38
C ILE A 586 20.69 5.02 6.33
N THR A 587 20.99 5.54 7.51
CA THR A 587 21.53 4.75 8.62
C THR A 587 20.61 4.92 9.82
N SER A 588 19.94 3.85 10.21
CA SER A 588 18.95 3.81 11.29
C SER A 588 19.54 3.07 12.50
N ASP A 589 19.93 3.82 13.52
CA ASP A 589 20.58 3.32 14.73
C ASP A 589 19.59 3.34 15.92
N CYS A 590 18.62 2.42 15.88
CA CYS A 590 17.53 2.26 16.84
C CYS A 590 16.95 0.84 16.83
N SER A 591 16.15 0.48 17.84
CA SER A 591 15.48 -0.82 17.95
C SER A 591 14.57 -1.10 16.75
N TYR A 592 14.40 -2.37 16.38
CA TYR A 592 13.59 -2.86 15.26
C TYR A 592 13.93 -2.27 13.88
N SER A 593 15.06 -1.56 13.75
CA SER A 593 15.43 -0.78 12.55
C SER A 593 15.56 -1.62 11.28
N GLY A 594 15.87 -2.92 11.38
CA GLY A 594 15.90 -3.85 10.24
C GLY A 594 14.63 -3.87 9.39
N ASN A 595 13.46 -3.54 9.98
CA ASN A 595 12.19 -3.45 9.24
C ASN A 595 12.22 -2.42 8.10
N TRP A 596 13.03 -1.37 8.18
CA TRP A 596 13.15 -0.37 7.11
C TRP A 596 13.71 -0.95 5.81
N ILE A 597 14.54 -2.01 5.89
CA ILE A 597 15.02 -2.73 4.70
C ILE A 597 13.88 -3.54 4.08
N ASN A 598 13.07 -4.23 4.89
CA ASN A 598 11.92 -5.01 4.43
C ASN A 598 10.84 -4.11 3.81
N GLU A 599 10.51 -2.98 4.46
CA GLU A 599 9.51 -2.04 3.95
C GLU A 599 10.00 -1.35 2.66
N CYS A 600 11.30 -1.08 2.53
CA CYS A 600 11.87 -0.63 1.25
C CYS A 600 11.71 -1.66 0.14
N GLY A 601 11.97 -2.94 0.41
CA GLY A 601 11.74 -4.02 -0.56
C GLY A 601 10.27 -4.11 -0.99
N LYS A 602 9.36 -4.09 -0.01
CA LYS A 602 7.91 -4.09 -0.25
C LYS A 602 7.44 -2.90 -1.10
N ARG A 603 7.94 -1.68 -0.85
CA ARG A 603 7.61 -0.49 -1.67
C ARG A 603 8.12 -0.62 -3.11
N LEU A 604 9.28 -1.24 -3.31
CA LEU A 604 9.81 -1.53 -4.66
C LEU A 604 8.96 -2.60 -5.38
N ASP A 605 8.49 -3.62 -4.65
CA ASP A 605 7.58 -4.65 -5.20
C ASP A 605 6.20 -4.07 -5.55
N GLU A 606 5.62 -3.21 -4.71
CA GLU A 606 4.39 -2.45 -5.01
C GLU A 606 4.54 -1.56 -6.26
N MET A 607 5.75 -1.09 -6.55
CA MET A 607 6.10 -0.36 -7.77
C MET A 607 6.46 -1.25 -8.96
N ASN A 608 6.40 -2.59 -8.81
CA ASN A 608 6.81 -3.59 -9.80
C ASN A 608 8.26 -3.41 -10.27
N VAL A 609 9.19 -3.10 -9.36
CA VAL A 609 10.63 -2.97 -9.63
C VAL A 609 11.32 -4.28 -9.28
N PRO A 610 11.83 -5.07 -10.24
CA PRO A 610 12.48 -6.34 -9.91
C PRO A 610 13.74 -6.19 -9.03
N SER A 611 14.12 -7.28 -8.37
CA SER A 611 15.19 -7.38 -7.37
C SER A 611 16.60 -7.30 -7.94
N CYS A 612 16.89 -6.23 -8.69
CA CYS A 612 18.20 -5.96 -9.23
C CYS A 612 18.44 -4.46 -9.44
N GLY A 613 19.68 -4.03 -9.16
CA GLY A 613 20.15 -2.67 -9.32
C GLY A 613 19.96 -2.04 -10.70
N HIS A 614 19.80 -2.82 -11.78
CA HIS A 614 19.42 -2.26 -13.08
C HIS A 614 18.10 -1.47 -13.00
N HIS A 615 17.04 -2.13 -12.52
CA HIS A 615 15.69 -1.57 -12.52
C HIS A 615 15.54 -0.39 -11.56
N THR A 616 16.18 -0.45 -10.39
CA THR A 616 16.19 0.68 -9.44
C THR A 616 17.00 1.85 -9.97
N ARG A 617 18.16 1.63 -10.62
CA ARG A 617 18.95 2.69 -11.26
C ARG A 617 18.20 3.33 -12.44
N GLU A 618 17.63 2.53 -13.33
CA GLU A 618 16.83 2.99 -14.48
C GLU A 618 15.65 3.85 -14.05
N GLN A 619 14.96 3.47 -12.97
CA GLN A 619 13.86 4.25 -12.42
C GLN A 619 14.30 5.42 -11.53
N GLY A 620 15.60 5.66 -11.32
CA GLY A 620 16.12 6.72 -10.46
C GLY A 620 15.83 6.53 -8.96
N LEU A 621 15.66 5.29 -8.51
CA LEU A 621 15.39 4.88 -7.13
C LEU A 621 16.71 4.49 -6.45
N LEU A 622 17.49 5.50 -6.08
CA LEU A 622 18.88 5.32 -5.68
C LEU A 622 19.04 5.28 -4.15
N PHE A 623 18.76 4.14 -3.53
CA PHE A 623 18.81 3.99 -2.07
C PHE A 623 19.78 2.92 -1.58
N ASN A 624 20.36 3.14 -0.40
CA ASN A 624 20.81 2.06 0.48
C ASN A 624 20.49 2.33 1.94
N ILE A 625 20.30 1.26 2.72
CA ILE A 625 19.82 1.32 4.10
C ILE A 625 20.71 0.42 4.97
N PHE A 626 21.28 1.02 6.01
CA PHE A 626 22.04 0.36 7.06
C PHE A 626 21.26 0.44 8.38
N THR A 627 21.20 -0.65 9.14
CA THR A 627 20.46 -0.71 10.40
C THR A 627 21.34 -1.25 11.53
N SER A 628 21.07 -0.82 12.76
CA SER A 628 21.83 -1.27 13.94
C SER A 628 21.50 -2.70 14.37
N CYS A 629 20.30 -3.17 14.05
CA CYS A 629 19.78 -4.48 14.44
C CYS A 629 18.90 -5.10 13.34
N GLU A 630 18.59 -6.39 13.48
CA GLU A 630 17.64 -7.11 12.64
C GLU A 630 16.17 -6.70 12.93
N PRO A 631 15.20 -7.05 12.06
CA PRO A 631 13.80 -6.62 12.19
C PRO A 631 13.12 -6.92 13.55
N ASN A 632 13.57 -7.96 14.26
CA ASN A 632 12.95 -8.42 15.51
C ASN A 632 13.85 -8.21 16.74
N GLU A 633 14.88 -7.36 16.62
CA GLU A 633 15.89 -7.13 17.66
C GLU A 633 15.85 -5.68 18.21
N GLU A 634 16.12 -5.52 19.50
CA GLU A 634 16.26 -4.20 20.13
C GLU A 634 17.70 -3.69 20.06
N ALA A 635 17.88 -2.39 19.89
CA ALA A 635 19.22 -1.81 19.74
C ALA A 635 19.89 -1.57 21.09
N THR A 636 21.18 -1.83 21.18
CA THR A 636 22.00 -1.53 22.37
C THR A 636 22.74 -0.21 22.22
N ALA A 637 22.67 0.65 23.25
CA ALA A 637 23.34 1.95 23.27
C ALA A 637 24.86 1.82 23.02
N LEU A 638 25.43 2.73 22.22
CA LEU A 638 26.84 2.82 21.84
C LEU A 638 27.44 1.62 21.06
N CYS A 639 26.85 0.42 21.10
CA CYS A 639 27.42 -0.75 20.44
C CYS A 639 27.55 -0.58 18.91
N TYR A 640 26.53 -0.05 18.21
CA TYR A 640 26.61 0.11 16.76
C TYR A 640 27.72 1.09 16.35
N ILE A 641 27.76 2.28 16.94
CA ILE A 641 28.79 3.29 16.66
C ILE A 641 30.20 2.84 17.04
N ASN A 642 30.37 2.06 18.12
CA ASN A 642 31.69 1.61 18.58
C ASN A 642 32.22 0.43 17.76
N GLU A 643 31.35 -0.49 17.32
CA GLU A 643 31.76 -1.80 16.81
C GLU A 643 31.51 -2.01 15.32
N ALA A 644 30.47 -1.38 14.76
CA ALA A 644 30.06 -1.57 13.37
C ALA A 644 30.47 -0.41 12.44
N ASN A 645 30.86 0.74 13.00
CA ASN A 645 31.13 1.97 12.26
C ASN A 645 32.63 2.28 12.32
N VAL A 646 33.29 2.47 11.17
CA VAL A 646 34.70 2.85 11.12
C VAL A 646 34.98 3.79 9.95
N TYR A 647 35.87 4.76 10.13
CA TYR A 647 36.38 5.53 9.00
C TYR A 647 37.58 4.82 8.39
N SER A 648 37.50 4.48 7.10
CA SER A 648 38.59 3.86 6.35
C SER A 648 39.42 4.93 5.65
N GLU A 649 40.68 5.07 6.05
CA GLU A 649 41.66 5.93 5.37
C GLU A 649 41.91 5.49 3.92
N ALA A 650 41.88 4.17 3.65
CA ALA A 650 42.10 3.60 2.32
C ALA A 650 40.97 3.93 1.33
N HIS A 651 39.72 3.94 1.81
CA HIS A 651 38.54 4.29 1.02
C HIS A 651 38.12 5.76 1.16
N LYS A 652 38.78 6.51 2.05
CA LYS A 652 38.45 7.88 2.47
C LYS A 652 36.98 8.07 2.85
N GLY A 653 36.40 7.07 3.50
CA GLY A 653 34.96 6.93 3.67
C GLY A 653 34.56 6.30 5.01
N VAL A 654 33.37 6.62 5.49
CA VAL A 654 32.74 5.91 6.61
C VAL A 654 32.21 4.57 6.10
N ILE A 655 32.72 3.49 6.68
CA ILE A 655 32.33 2.11 6.43
C ILE A 655 31.40 1.66 7.55
N LEU A 656 30.26 1.09 7.16
CA LEU A 656 29.22 0.59 8.05
C LEU A 656 29.09 -0.92 7.86
N SER A 657 29.25 -1.68 8.95
CA SER A 657 29.20 -3.14 8.92
C SER A 657 27.76 -3.60 8.83
N GLY A 658 27.40 -4.29 7.74
CA GLY A 658 26.02 -4.61 7.40
C GLY A 658 25.53 -6.04 7.67
N LYS A 659 26.41 -6.92 8.18
CA LYS A 659 26.12 -8.32 8.55
C LYS A 659 27.01 -8.75 9.73
N LYS A 660 27.04 -7.96 10.80
CA LYS A 660 27.94 -8.16 11.95
C LYS A 660 27.14 -8.38 13.23
N THR A 661 27.41 -9.49 13.92
CA THR A 661 27.00 -9.67 15.32
C THR A 661 27.87 -8.81 16.23
N LEU A 662 27.25 -7.97 17.05
CA LEU A 662 27.93 -7.07 17.98
C LEU A 662 28.04 -7.71 19.36
N THR A 663 28.86 -7.16 20.27
CA THR A 663 29.13 -7.76 21.59
C THR A 663 27.88 -7.90 22.47
N SER A 664 26.83 -7.10 22.24
CA SER A 664 25.54 -7.23 22.90
C SER A 664 24.64 -8.35 22.35
N GLY A 665 25.05 -9.02 21.27
CA GLY A 665 24.29 -10.07 20.59
C GLY A 665 23.44 -9.59 19.41
N GLN A 666 23.14 -8.28 19.32
CA GLN A 666 22.41 -7.70 18.18
C GLN A 666 23.17 -7.88 16.86
N LYS A 667 22.45 -8.09 15.76
CA LYS A 667 22.99 -8.32 14.41
C LYS A 667 22.68 -7.16 13.49
N THR A 668 23.70 -6.52 12.92
CA THR A 668 23.50 -5.43 11.96
C THR A 668 22.98 -5.97 10.62
N MET A 669 22.11 -5.19 9.97
CA MET A 669 21.56 -5.52 8.64
C MET A 669 21.85 -4.39 7.65
N PHE A 670 21.95 -4.73 6.36
CA PHE A 670 22.21 -3.80 5.27
C PHE A 670 21.64 -4.34 3.97
N ASN A 671 21.10 -3.44 3.13
CA ASN A 671 20.91 -3.71 1.72
C ASN A 671 21.21 -2.46 0.87
N ASP A 672 21.90 -2.67 -0.25
CA ASP A 672 22.04 -1.68 -1.31
C ASP A 672 21.07 -2.01 -2.44
N PHE A 673 19.97 -1.25 -2.53
CA PHE A 673 18.96 -1.47 -3.55
C PHE A 673 19.46 -1.09 -4.95
N ARG A 674 20.63 -0.45 -5.05
CA ARG A 674 21.26 -0.07 -6.30
C ARG A 674 22.20 -1.16 -6.83
N ASP A 675 22.55 -2.20 -6.07
CA ASP A 675 23.56 -3.16 -6.52
C ASP A 675 23.03 -4.14 -7.55
N ILE A 676 23.82 -4.41 -8.59
CA ILE A 676 23.42 -5.30 -9.68
C ILE A 676 23.63 -6.76 -9.25
N CYS A 677 22.53 -7.38 -8.83
CA CYS A 677 22.45 -8.78 -8.43
C CYS A 677 22.66 -9.77 -9.59
N CYS A 678 22.31 -9.41 -10.84
CA CYS A 678 22.35 -10.36 -11.96
C CYS A 678 23.74 -10.55 -12.58
N SER A 679 23.89 -11.46 -13.56
CA SER A 679 25.21 -11.72 -14.16
C SER A 679 25.66 -10.60 -15.12
N LYS A 680 24.71 -9.76 -15.59
CA LYS A 680 24.90 -8.79 -16.67
C LYS A 680 25.48 -7.45 -16.22
N PRO A 681 26.35 -6.83 -17.04
CA PRO A 681 26.87 -5.50 -16.78
C PRO A 681 25.76 -4.44 -16.83
N ALA A 682 26.04 -3.26 -16.25
CA ALA A 682 25.07 -2.16 -16.13
C ALA A 682 24.54 -1.59 -17.45
N ASN A 683 25.15 -1.94 -18.58
CA ASN A 683 24.79 -1.53 -19.94
C ASN A 683 24.12 -2.65 -20.77
N GLU A 684 23.88 -3.83 -20.18
CA GLU A 684 23.11 -4.92 -20.79
C GLU A 684 21.74 -5.07 -20.12
N SER A 685 20.78 -5.67 -20.84
CA SER A 685 19.45 -5.98 -20.33
C SER A 685 19.52 -6.86 -19.08
N CYS A 686 18.78 -6.49 -18.04
CA CYS A 686 18.73 -7.25 -16.80
C CYS A 686 18.16 -8.67 -16.99
N GLU A 687 18.61 -9.61 -16.16
CA GLU A 687 18.08 -11.00 -16.13
C GLU A 687 16.99 -11.19 -15.08
N ALA A 688 16.80 -10.24 -14.17
CA ALA A 688 15.70 -10.24 -13.22
C ALA A 688 14.42 -9.78 -13.94
N ASP A 689 13.43 -10.65 -14.00
CA ASP A 689 12.09 -10.38 -14.53
C ASP A 689 11.10 -10.01 -13.41
N THR A 690 9.83 -9.82 -13.74
CA THR A 690 8.78 -9.44 -12.78
C THR A 690 8.53 -10.48 -11.68
N ASP A 691 9.03 -11.71 -11.80
CA ASP A 691 8.92 -12.74 -10.75
C ASP A 691 10.01 -12.61 -9.67
N CYS A 692 11.07 -11.84 -9.95
CA CYS A 692 12.15 -11.53 -9.02
C CYS A 692 11.77 -10.34 -8.12
N THR A 693 11.07 -10.60 -7.02
CA THR A 693 10.65 -9.56 -6.05
C THR A 693 11.74 -9.28 -5.00
N TRP A 694 11.85 -8.03 -4.55
CA TRP A 694 12.75 -7.64 -3.47
C TRP A 694 12.40 -8.33 -2.16
N ASN A 695 11.12 -8.57 -1.85
CA ASN A 695 10.73 -9.31 -0.67
C ASN A 695 11.27 -10.76 -0.69
N ASP A 696 11.18 -11.49 -1.81
CA ASP A 696 11.76 -12.83 -1.92
C ASP A 696 13.29 -12.79 -1.76
N TYR A 697 13.96 -11.82 -2.39
CA TYR A 697 15.41 -11.62 -2.31
C TYR A 697 15.89 -11.28 -0.89
N LEU A 698 15.18 -10.40 -0.18
CA LEU A 698 15.51 -9.96 1.19
C LEU A 698 15.12 -10.98 2.26
N SER A 699 14.10 -11.82 2.00
CA SER A 699 13.53 -12.75 2.99
C SER A 699 14.53 -13.78 3.56
N ASN A 700 15.71 -13.90 2.97
CA ASN A 700 16.76 -14.84 3.36
C ASN A 700 16.30 -16.32 3.31
N LYS A 701 15.17 -16.61 2.64
CA LYS A 701 14.56 -17.94 2.49
C LYS A 701 15.31 -18.88 1.55
N TYR A 702 16.48 -18.50 1.03
CA TYR A 702 17.32 -19.35 0.18
C TYR A 702 17.61 -20.73 0.80
N HIS A 703 17.69 -20.81 2.14
CA HIS A 703 17.90 -22.04 2.90
C HIS A 703 16.67 -22.98 2.94
N LEU A 704 15.50 -22.48 2.51
CA LEU A 704 14.24 -23.20 2.32
C LEU A 704 13.99 -23.59 0.86
N VAL A 705 14.82 -23.13 -0.08
CA VAL A 705 14.72 -23.47 -1.51
C VAL A 705 15.52 -24.75 -1.77
N TYR A 706 14.82 -25.80 -2.20
CA TYR A 706 15.42 -27.10 -2.55
C TYR A 706 15.11 -27.47 -3.98
N ILE A 707 16.08 -28.10 -4.64
CA ILE A 707 15.86 -28.83 -5.88
C ILE A 707 15.66 -30.31 -5.57
N VAL A 708 14.53 -30.87 -6.01
CA VAL A 708 14.22 -32.30 -5.91
C VAL A 708 14.29 -32.91 -7.31
N ARG A 709 15.11 -33.95 -7.47
CA ARG A 709 15.22 -34.74 -8.70
C ARG A 709 14.61 -36.12 -8.48
N GLY A 710 13.86 -36.64 -9.44
CA GLY A 710 13.19 -37.93 -9.28
C GLY A 710 12.49 -38.42 -10.53
N LYS A 711 11.37 -39.14 -10.34
CA LYS A 711 10.47 -39.53 -11.42
C LYS A 711 9.04 -39.10 -11.10
N ASP A 712 8.45 -38.23 -11.91
CA ASP A 712 7.00 -38.02 -11.93
C ASP A 712 6.37 -38.86 -13.05
N LYS A 713 5.26 -39.55 -12.76
CA LYS A 713 4.54 -40.45 -13.69
C LYS A 713 5.45 -41.44 -14.45
N GLY A 714 6.59 -41.80 -13.87
CA GLY A 714 7.60 -42.72 -14.45
C GLY A 714 8.69 -42.06 -15.30
N TYR A 715 8.57 -40.77 -15.64
CA TYR A 715 9.55 -40.01 -16.40
C TYR A 715 10.48 -39.23 -15.47
N ALA A 716 11.75 -39.07 -15.84
CA ALA A 716 12.67 -38.23 -15.08
C ALA A 716 12.15 -36.79 -15.01
N ALA A 717 12.13 -36.21 -13.81
CA ALA A 717 11.64 -34.85 -13.57
C ALA A 717 12.46 -34.16 -12.46
N TRP A 718 12.43 -32.84 -12.48
CA TRP A 718 13.01 -31.97 -11.46
C TRP A 718 11.99 -30.91 -11.02
N HIS A 719 12.08 -30.50 -9.76
CA HIS A 719 11.22 -29.48 -9.16
C HIS A 719 12.05 -28.60 -8.22
N PHE A 720 11.97 -27.28 -8.40
CA PHE A 720 12.38 -26.32 -7.37
C PHE A 720 11.20 -26.10 -6.41
N VAL A 721 11.44 -26.22 -5.11
CA VAL A 721 10.42 -26.10 -4.06
C VAL A 721 10.92 -25.12 -3.01
N LEU A 722 10.12 -24.08 -2.74
CA LEU A 722 10.22 -23.28 -1.52
C LEU A 722 9.44 -24.01 -0.43
N VAL A 723 10.16 -24.63 0.50
CA VAL A 723 9.60 -25.47 1.57
C VAL A 723 9.07 -24.57 2.70
N ASP A 724 7.90 -24.89 3.24
CA ASP A 724 7.35 -24.20 4.41
C ASP A 724 8.25 -24.49 5.62
N GLU A 725 8.63 -23.46 6.39
CA GLU A 725 9.70 -23.57 7.41
C GLU A 725 9.37 -24.61 8.48
N GLU A 726 8.11 -24.65 8.93
CA GLU A 726 7.61 -25.60 9.91
C GLU A 726 7.58 -27.05 9.40
N LYS A 727 7.65 -27.25 8.08
CA LYS A 727 7.64 -28.58 7.42
C LYS A 727 9.03 -29.03 6.97
N LEU A 728 10.07 -28.23 7.16
CA LEU A 728 11.42 -28.51 6.66
C LEU A 728 12.01 -29.84 7.16
N VAL A 729 11.71 -30.20 8.41
CA VAL A 729 12.16 -31.46 9.03
C VAL A 729 11.46 -32.66 8.38
N ASP A 730 10.13 -32.62 8.29
CA ASP A 730 9.31 -33.67 7.69
C ASP A 730 9.57 -33.83 6.19
N PHE A 731 9.81 -32.72 5.49
CA PHE A 731 10.23 -32.71 4.08
C PHE A 731 11.52 -33.51 3.89
N LYS A 732 12.57 -33.20 4.66
CA LYS A 732 13.86 -33.90 4.59
C LYS A 732 13.73 -35.39 4.93
N ALA A 733 12.90 -35.73 5.91
CA ALA A 733 12.60 -37.12 6.24
C ALA A 733 11.84 -37.85 5.11
N GLN A 734 10.83 -37.20 4.51
CA GLN A 734 10.02 -37.81 3.45
C GLN A 734 10.80 -37.98 2.13
N VAL A 735 11.66 -37.03 1.75
CA VAL A 735 12.55 -37.14 0.58
C VAL A 735 13.40 -38.42 0.67
N ALA A 736 13.93 -38.75 1.86
CA ALA A 736 14.72 -39.96 2.09
C ALA A 736 13.95 -41.29 1.88
N THR A 737 12.62 -41.27 1.85
CA THR A 737 11.80 -42.46 1.58
C THR A 737 11.71 -42.81 0.08
N GLY A 738 12.15 -41.92 -0.81
CA GLY A 738 12.14 -42.12 -2.26
C GLY A 738 10.78 -41.91 -2.95
N SER A 739 9.73 -41.53 -2.21
CA SER A 739 8.43 -41.14 -2.77
C SER A 739 7.83 -39.98 -1.97
N ILE A 740 7.60 -38.84 -2.62
CA ILE A 740 7.13 -37.61 -1.97
C ILE A 740 6.12 -36.88 -2.85
N ASP A 741 5.08 -36.33 -2.22
CA ASP A 741 4.16 -35.36 -2.83
C ASP A 741 4.59 -33.96 -2.39
N LEU A 742 5.32 -33.27 -3.26
CA LEU A 742 5.94 -31.98 -2.97
C LEU A 742 4.91 -30.88 -2.62
N SER A 743 3.68 -30.98 -3.14
CA SER A 743 2.62 -30.00 -2.91
C SER A 743 2.17 -29.88 -1.44
N LYS A 744 2.49 -30.87 -0.61
CA LYS A 744 2.19 -30.87 0.83
C LYS A 744 3.20 -30.06 1.66
N TYR A 745 4.42 -29.88 1.16
CA TYR A 745 5.57 -29.36 1.92
C TYR A 745 5.93 -27.91 1.58
N GLY A 746 5.33 -27.33 0.54
CA GLY A 746 5.52 -25.92 0.20
C GLY A 746 5.16 -25.61 -1.24
N LYS A 747 5.63 -24.45 -1.71
CA LYS A 747 5.35 -23.95 -3.07
C LYS A 747 6.35 -24.50 -4.07
N ILE A 748 5.87 -25.20 -5.10
CA ILE A 748 6.67 -25.48 -6.30
C ILE A 748 6.91 -24.15 -7.02
N LEU A 749 8.18 -23.80 -7.20
CA LEU A 749 8.61 -22.57 -7.86
C LEU A 749 8.70 -22.76 -9.37
N GLU A 750 9.42 -23.81 -9.78
CA GLU A 750 9.70 -24.17 -11.17
C GLU A 750 9.75 -25.70 -11.28
N SER A 751 9.42 -26.25 -12.45
CA SER A 751 9.50 -27.71 -12.67
C SER A 751 9.63 -28.08 -14.14
N GLY A 752 10.20 -29.25 -14.42
CA GLY A 752 10.32 -29.74 -15.79
C GLY A 752 10.72 -31.20 -15.89
N TRP A 753 10.66 -31.70 -17.13
CA TRP A 753 11.09 -33.05 -17.48
C TRP A 753 12.60 -33.07 -17.75
N GLY A 754 13.23 -34.20 -17.43
CA GLY A 754 14.68 -34.38 -17.53
C GLY A 754 15.31 -34.78 -16.19
N LYS A 755 16.62 -35.06 -16.22
CA LYS A 755 17.39 -35.43 -15.02
C LYS A 755 17.78 -34.21 -14.17
N ASP A 756 18.08 -33.12 -14.86
CA ASP A 756 18.63 -31.88 -14.31
C ASP A 756 17.92 -30.69 -14.97
N PRO A 757 17.76 -29.55 -14.26
CA PRO A 757 17.15 -28.34 -14.79
C PRO A 757 18.05 -27.67 -15.83
N PRO A 758 17.47 -26.88 -16.75
CA PRO A 758 18.22 -25.93 -17.57
C PRO A 758 18.94 -24.86 -16.71
N GLU A 759 20.14 -24.47 -17.13
CA GLU A 759 20.98 -23.49 -16.43
C GLU A 759 20.30 -22.11 -16.27
N ASP A 760 19.50 -21.71 -17.26
CA ASP A 760 18.71 -20.48 -17.22
C ASP A 760 17.63 -20.50 -16.13
N ILE A 761 17.05 -21.67 -15.83
CA ILE A 761 16.10 -21.85 -14.73
C ILE A 761 16.83 -21.84 -13.37
N GLU A 762 17.96 -22.55 -13.23
CA GLU A 762 18.77 -22.46 -12.00
C GLU A 762 19.19 -21.01 -11.74
N ARG A 763 19.57 -20.27 -12.78
CA ARG A 763 19.91 -18.86 -12.72
C ARG A 763 18.71 -17.99 -12.33
N LYS A 764 17.52 -18.19 -12.89
CA LYS A 764 16.30 -17.45 -12.48
C LYS A 764 16.00 -17.64 -10.99
N VAL A 765 16.09 -18.87 -10.48
CA VAL A 765 15.89 -19.16 -9.05
C VAL A 765 16.98 -18.52 -8.18
N ASN A 766 18.25 -18.56 -8.60
CA ASN A 766 19.35 -17.85 -7.94
C ASN A 766 19.08 -16.33 -7.82
N LEU A 767 18.65 -15.70 -8.91
CA LEU A 767 18.37 -14.25 -8.95
C LEU A 767 17.26 -13.84 -7.99
N ARG A 768 16.22 -14.69 -7.86
CA ARG A 768 15.06 -14.44 -6.99
C ARG A 768 15.36 -14.55 -5.49
N PHE A 769 16.30 -15.42 -5.08
CA PHE A 769 16.55 -15.72 -3.65
C PHE A 769 17.99 -15.46 -3.16
N GLY A 770 18.88 -14.94 -4.01
CA GLY A 770 20.18 -14.39 -3.60
C GLY A 770 21.38 -15.36 -3.55
N LYS A 771 21.17 -16.69 -3.58
CA LYS A 771 22.13 -17.77 -3.98
C LYS A 771 21.54 -19.16 -3.64
N LEU A 772 21.71 -20.16 -4.50
CA LEU A 772 21.35 -21.55 -4.23
C LEU A 772 22.33 -22.25 -3.26
N LEU A 773 21.82 -23.19 -2.48
CA LEU A 773 22.60 -24.22 -1.79
C LEU A 773 22.43 -25.60 -2.45
N LYS A 774 23.27 -26.55 -2.01
CA LYS A 774 23.55 -27.84 -2.68
C LYS A 774 22.31 -28.72 -2.89
N PRO A 775 22.28 -29.54 -3.97
CA PRO A 775 21.19 -30.46 -4.24
C PRO A 775 21.00 -31.52 -3.14
N LEU A 776 19.73 -31.94 -2.95
CA LEU A 776 19.34 -33.16 -2.22
C LEU A 776 19.12 -34.33 -3.18
#